data_AF-A0A942NUU6-F1
#
_entry.id   AF-A0A942NUU6-F1
#
_cell.length_a   1.000
_cell.length_b   1.000
_cell.length_c   1.000
_cell.angle_alpha   90.00
_cell.angle_beta   90.00
_cell.angle_gamma   90.00
#
_symmetry.space_group_name_H-M   'P 1'
#
loop_
_entity.id
_entity.type
_entity.pdbx_description
1 polymer ?
#
loop_
_entity_poly.entity_id
_entity_poly.type
_entity_poly.pdbx_seq_one_letter_code
_entity_poly.pdbx_strand_id
1 'polypeptide(L)'
;KDKVIIDNKEVSPVSTRLNLLRWEARFLDEDMVAFPTSGGVPLKSLKSISSELHLAYIELFKFLRDRKTLPSLVAWGSEFRSCVKNIVDEYIFYLEKILKNTVLNSSQKIAMELGVGEFDGKTYFTPYHPLILAYYLSVAEQIALDSEIRSFNTLPKITLDRLTPRGLIPYLYSSQHGFEYSQQVKENTFWLELVPQQECSYKFVRKLVKDKITEFKLAFNQLFLVNNSKLIINALNQNDSYELFLGLVDYFRAQLDSACPVHVNLYDDSLQINAFDRFAEESNHLKIKEILELNKGASKDIADTVIDLLRTRLTYSKFEHIQNSSVINHAYAHLAFFRNNQKIDCIQIEIDSALSGVSADGLLASEASENKEGSYYTAFGLKHVDYKEHSHLKLAKLYGAIYRAAKESNAQYTGKNAVSLAVSDNFKYLLEKSYDAAIWTTIIDPKVTLDFFTSNNDVVLIHYSDQYSSSASYDAITVTRETELFRRVLQKGQTGIIDEFNSFNGEWLLKMLTAKDNEKKSIEGIIGAYKFITGIVIGADITWVPLSVAEMIRVSGNIGLIVSESEFSRNLHGYRSGAISDDILLVGFKAQKIYLLPVEVKTGAKPNYDKAVKQTKELKRYLNTLLGPRTFANKLYRALFIRQILTQIDKYTLYKVFDANYFDSIIADRELWLRGEYQLADIENYPQGFVVAHVDSDTIFGPSYKEVESIVKIELPYSLLSVLVKTPFLKLLNDVNLQKHCHVPEEYVLKGKTNSIPVNIITDGQAPEDAILEYQEQISISVESTSEHTKNSEINGPSHPGPISYIDRSINPLKVLFGHKVMTNEPIFWEPTNTNKIFNTNTGIIGTMGTGKTQFTKSMITQLIRNQNDNVGGQPIGILIFDYKADYVKDDFVKATNAKVYNLYNLPFNPFAILGNKPILPVHTASQFRTTLSKAFGLGPKQENRIHLLVMEAYERAGILPEDSSTWAIQAPTLKNIWDIFNEQDKVEQDSLHAALYDLITFQIFEPQPDKTQSLYDTLNG
;
A
#
# COMPACT_ATOMS: atom_id res chain seq x y z
N LYS A 1 35.93 -15.23 -39.04
CA LYS A 1 34.62 -14.86 -39.61
C LYS A 1 33.79 -14.31 -38.46
N ASP A 2 33.73 -12.99 -38.28
CA ASP A 2 33.13 -12.34 -37.11
C ASP A 2 31.79 -11.66 -37.44
N LYS A 3 31.08 -12.22 -38.41
CA LYS A 3 29.80 -11.71 -38.89
C LYS A 3 28.80 -12.85 -38.92
N VAL A 4 27.58 -12.58 -38.45
CA VAL A 4 26.47 -13.52 -38.41
C VAL A 4 25.29 -12.95 -39.18
N ILE A 5 24.39 -13.81 -39.65
CA ILE A 5 23.16 -13.38 -40.32
C ILE A 5 22.01 -13.57 -39.33
N ILE A 6 21.32 -12.48 -39.00
CA ILE A 6 20.13 -12.48 -38.15
C ILE A 6 19.03 -11.75 -38.94
N ASP A 7 17.88 -12.38 -39.14
CA ASP A 7 16.76 -11.83 -39.92
C ASP A 7 17.16 -11.29 -41.31
N ASN A 8 17.96 -12.07 -42.04
CA ASN A 8 18.53 -11.72 -43.35
C ASN A 8 19.41 -10.46 -43.36
N LYS A 9 19.87 -9.99 -42.19
CA LYS A 9 20.82 -8.88 -42.05
C LYS A 9 22.15 -9.40 -41.53
N GLU A 10 23.23 -8.92 -42.12
CA GLU A 10 24.58 -9.19 -41.63
C GLU A 10 24.83 -8.31 -40.40
N VAL A 11 25.08 -8.94 -39.25
CA VAL A 11 25.33 -8.29 -37.97
C VAL A 11 26.73 -8.68 -37.50
N SER A 12 27.49 -7.72 -36.97
CA SER A 12 28.76 -7.96 -36.28
C SER A 12 28.50 -7.94 -34.78
N PRO A 13 28.40 -9.10 -34.10
CA PRO A 13 28.25 -9.14 -32.66
C PRO A 13 29.52 -8.58 -32.02
N VAL A 14 29.37 -7.86 -30.91
CA VAL A 14 30.46 -7.16 -30.22
C VAL A 14 30.75 -7.87 -28.88
N SER A 15 32.00 -7.76 -28.43
CA SER A 15 32.48 -8.14 -27.09
C SER A 15 32.10 -9.58 -26.66
N THR A 16 31.37 -9.72 -25.54
CA THR A 16 31.04 -10.99 -24.89
C THR A 16 30.21 -11.89 -25.80
N ARG A 17 29.25 -11.33 -26.54
CA ARG A 17 28.40 -12.11 -27.45
C ARG A 17 29.20 -12.76 -28.57
N LEU A 18 30.21 -12.06 -29.09
CA LEU A 18 31.10 -12.62 -30.11
C LEU A 18 31.94 -13.79 -29.56
N ASN A 19 32.46 -13.66 -28.34
CA ASN A 19 33.24 -14.72 -27.69
C ASN A 19 32.39 -15.98 -27.46
N LEU A 20 31.16 -15.84 -26.96
CA LEU A 20 30.23 -16.96 -26.77
C LEU A 20 29.94 -17.69 -28.09
N LEU A 21 29.69 -16.95 -29.18
CA LEU A 21 29.46 -17.54 -30.50
C LEU A 21 30.71 -18.24 -31.07
N ARG A 22 31.91 -17.71 -30.79
CA ARG A 22 33.17 -18.38 -31.16
C ARG A 22 33.35 -19.69 -30.40
N TRP A 23 33.05 -19.72 -29.11
CA TRP A 23 33.06 -20.95 -28.32
C TRP A 23 32.01 -21.94 -28.81
N GLU A 24 30.80 -21.49 -29.14
CA GLU A 24 29.74 -22.34 -29.71
C GLU A 24 30.13 -22.93 -31.07
N ALA A 25 30.77 -22.16 -31.94
CA ALA A 25 31.28 -22.64 -33.22
C ALA A 25 32.39 -23.68 -33.06
N ARG A 26 33.22 -23.53 -32.03
CA ARG A 26 34.32 -24.46 -31.73
C ARG A 26 33.84 -25.91 -31.52
N PHE A 27 32.67 -26.12 -30.90
CA PHE A 27 32.08 -27.46 -30.77
C PHE A 27 31.86 -28.13 -32.14
N LEU A 28 31.35 -27.38 -33.12
CA LEU A 28 31.12 -27.89 -34.48
C LEU A 28 32.40 -28.03 -35.28
N ASP A 29 33.33 -27.08 -35.18
CA ASP A 29 34.57 -27.08 -35.96
C ASP A 29 35.52 -28.18 -35.51
N GLU A 30 35.56 -28.50 -34.22
CA GLU A 30 36.44 -29.52 -33.63
C GLU A 30 35.75 -30.90 -33.46
N ASP A 31 34.47 -31.06 -33.86
CA ASP A 31 33.69 -32.29 -33.63
C ASP A 31 33.64 -32.70 -32.14
N MET A 32 33.40 -31.72 -31.26
CA MET A 32 33.41 -31.89 -29.80
C MET A 32 32.01 -31.76 -29.22
N VAL A 33 31.69 -32.56 -28.20
CA VAL A 33 30.41 -32.53 -27.49
C VAL A 33 30.53 -31.94 -26.08
N ALA A 34 31.75 -31.76 -25.57
CA ALA A 34 32.03 -31.07 -24.32
C ALA A 34 33.47 -30.53 -24.28
N PHE A 35 33.71 -29.49 -23.49
CA PHE A 35 35.04 -28.96 -23.15
C PHE A 35 35.21 -28.84 -21.62
N PRO A 36 35.19 -29.95 -20.87
CA PRO A 36 35.40 -29.93 -19.42
C PRO A 36 36.89 -29.69 -19.07
N THR A 37 37.16 -29.37 -17.81
CA THR A 37 38.52 -29.20 -17.24
C THR A 37 39.43 -30.40 -17.49
N SER A 38 38.84 -31.60 -17.57
CA SER A 38 39.50 -32.90 -17.80
C SER A 38 40.00 -33.11 -19.23
N GLY A 39 39.68 -32.20 -20.16
CA GLY A 39 39.99 -32.30 -21.58
C GLY A 39 38.75 -32.50 -22.43
N GLY A 40 38.76 -31.96 -23.66
CA GLY A 40 37.58 -31.99 -24.53
C GLY A 40 37.11 -33.42 -24.85
N VAL A 41 35.79 -33.60 -24.98
CA VAL A 41 35.14 -34.87 -25.31
C VAL A 41 34.76 -34.90 -26.79
N PRO A 42 35.42 -35.72 -27.63
CA PRO A 42 35.08 -35.84 -29.04
C PRO A 42 33.72 -36.51 -29.27
N LEU A 43 33.02 -36.10 -30.32
CA LEU A 43 31.74 -36.67 -30.76
C LEU A 43 31.82 -38.19 -30.94
N LYS A 44 32.96 -38.71 -31.44
CA LYS A 44 33.20 -40.14 -31.64
C LYS A 44 33.17 -40.96 -30.35
N SER A 45 33.49 -40.34 -29.21
CA SER A 45 33.48 -41.00 -27.90
C SER A 45 32.06 -41.32 -27.43
N LEU A 46 31.03 -40.62 -27.94
CA LEU A 46 29.64 -40.96 -27.65
C LEU A 46 29.27 -42.37 -28.13
N LYS A 47 29.90 -42.87 -29.20
CA LYS A 47 29.58 -44.20 -29.75
C LYS A 47 29.81 -45.33 -28.75
N SER A 48 30.79 -45.18 -27.85
CA SER A 48 31.04 -46.14 -26.76
C SER A 48 30.15 -45.93 -25.53
N ILE A 49 29.40 -44.83 -25.47
CA ILE A 49 28.47 -44.50 -24.38
C ILE A 49 27.05 -44.93 -24.78
N SER A 50 26.56 -44.44 -25.91
CA SER A 50 25.27 -44.79 -26.51
C SER A 50 25.34 -44.58 -28.03
N SER A 51 25.00 -45.61 -28.79
CA SER A 51 25.04 -45.53 -30.26
C SER A 51 23.94 -44.61 -30.79
N GLU A 52 22.79 -44.64 -30.14
CA GLU A 52 21.62 -43.83 -30.46
C GLU A 52 21.88 -42.35 -30.19
N LEU A 53 22.46 -42.02 -29.02
CA LEU A 53 22.83 -40.64 -28.67
C LEU A 53 23.92 -40.09 -29.60
N HIS A 54 24.88 -40.93 -29.99
CA HIS A 54 25.90 -40.56 -30.97
C HIS A 54 25.30 -40.20 -32.33
N LEU A 55 24.34 -41.00 -32.82
CA LEU A 55 23.64 -40.73 -34.08
C LEU A 55 22.84 -39.43 -34.01
N ALA A 56 22.16 -39.17 -32.89
CA ALA A 56 21.37 -37.95 -32.69
C ALA A 56 22.26 -36.68 -32.72
N TYR A 57 23.43 -36.69 -32.08
CA TYR A 57 24.37 -35.57 -32.16
C TYR A 57 25.03 -35.42 -33.53
N ILE A 58 25.31 -36.52 -34.26
CA ILE A 58 25.77 -36.45 -35.65
C ILE A 58 24.74 -35.75 -36.52
N GLU A 59 23.46 -36.10 -36.38
CA GLU A 59 22.37 -35.49 -37.14
C GLU A 59 22.28 -33.99 -36.85
N LEU A 60 22.35 -33.57 -35.59
CA LEU A 60 22.39 -32.16 -35.20
C LEU A 60 23.60 -31.44 -35.81
N PHE A 61 24.80 -32.00 -35.70
CA PHE A 61 26.03 -31.36 -36.19
C PHE A 61 26.02 -31.24 -37.71
N LYS A 62 25.51 -32.27 -38.41
CA LYS A 62 25.29 -32.23 -39.85
C LYS A 62 24.29 -31.13 -40.23
N PHE A 63 23.15 -31.07 -39.56
CA PHE A 63 22.13 -30.04 -39.78
C PHE A 63 22.71 -28.62 -39.66
N LEU A 64 23.50 -28.38 -38.62
CA LEU A 64 24.11 -27.07 -38.33
C LEU A 64 25.22 -26.72 -39.35
N ARG A 65 26.05 -27.68 -39.76
CA ARG A 65 27.08 -27.49 -40.80
C ARG A 65 26.49 -27.20 -42.17
N ASP A 66 25.49 -27.97 -42.58
CA ASP A 66 24.84 -27.83 -43.89
C ASP A 66 24.23 -26.43 -44.05
N ARG A 67 23.72 -25.88 -42.94
CA ARG A 67 23.11 -24.53 -42.89
C ARG A 67 24.06 -23.42 -42.43
N LYS A 68 25.32 -23.74 -42.09
CA LYS A 68 26.32 -22.80 -41.57
C LYS A 68 25.80 -21.93 -40.42
N THR A 69 25.14 -22.56 -39.45
CA THR A 69 24.50 -21.90 -38.31
C THR A 69 24.88 -22.57 -36.99
N LEU A 70 24.47 -21.96 -35.89
CA LEU A 70 24.72 -22.41 -34.51
C LEU A 70 23.38 -22.58 -33.77
N PRO A 71 23.27 -23.42 -32.73
CA PRO A 71 22.05 -23.59 -31.96
C PRO A 71 21.40 -22.29 -31.45
N SER A 72 22.20 -21.30 -31.05
CA SER A 72 21.71 -20.00 -30.58
C SER A 72 21.35 -19.01 -31.69
N LEU A 73 21.65 -19.34 -32.95
CA LEU A 73 21.37 -18.51 -34.14
C LEU A 73 20.31 -19.12 -35.07
N VAL A 74 20.07 -20.42 -34.98
CA VAL A 74 19.18 -21.13 -35.89
C VAL A 74 17.71 -20.91 -35.55
N ALA A 75 16.88 -20.80 -36.59
CA ALA A 75 15.43 -20.82 -36.41
C ALA A 75 14.95 -22.22 -36.01
N TRP A 76 14.16 -22.32 -34.94
CA TRP A 76 13.63 -23.58 -34.40
C TRP A 76 12.43 -24.12 -35.22
N GLY A 77 12.66 -24.36 -36.52
CA GLY A 77 11.68 -24.97 -37.43
C GLY A 77 11.38 -26.43 -37.08
N SER A 78 10.46 -27.08 -37.81
CA SER A 78 10.08 -28.48 -37.58
C SER A 78 11.28 -29.44 -37.61
N GLU A 79 12.14 -29.33 -38.63
CA GLU A 79 13.31 -30.20 -38.76
C GLU A 79 14.30 -30.06 -37.60
N PHE A 80 14.61 -28.83 -37.19
CA PHE A 80 15.53 -28.60 -36.06
C PHE A 80 14.93 -29.10 -34.75
N ARG A 81 13.63 -28.83 -34.51
CA ARG A 81 12.91 -29.34 -33.34
C ARG A 81 12.91 -30.87 -33.29
N SER A 82 12.75 -31.55 -34.42
CA SER A 82 12.86 -33.02 -34.50
C SER A 82 14.27 -33.52 -34.15
N CYS A 83 15.32 -32.88 -34.66
CA CYS A 83 16.70 -33.23 -34.32
C CYS A 83 16.96 -33.08 -32.80
N VAL A 84 16.52 -31.96 -32.23
CA VAL A 84 16.68 -31.67 -30.80
C VAL A 84 15.86 -32.65 -29.94
N LYS A 85 14.62 -32.93 -30.34
CA LYS A 85 13.74 -33.87 -29.65
C LYS A 85 14.36 -35.27 -29.57
N ASN A 86 14.94 -35.74 -30.67
CA ASN A 86 15.65 -37.03 -30.72
C ASN A 86 16.80 -37.07 -29.68
N ILE A 87 17.62 -36.02 -29.59
CA ILE A 87 18.69 -35.92 -28.58
C ILE A 87 18.13 -35.98 -27.17
N VAL A 88 17.07 -35.21 -26.89
CA VAL A 88 16.47 -35.12 -25.56
C VAL A 88 15.87 -36.46 -25.14
N ASP A 89 15.12 -37.12 -26.03
CA ASP A 89 14.47 -38.40 -25.75
C ASP A 89 15.50 -39.51 -25.53
N GLU A 90 16.53 -39.61 -26.39
CA GLU A 90 17.62 -40.59 -26.24
C GLU A 90 18.46 -40.35 -24.98
N TYR A 91 18.70 -39.08 -24.62
CA TYR A 91 19.43 -38.75 -23.40
C TYR A 91 18.63 -39.07 -22.14
N ILE A 92 17.33 -38.78 -22.11
CA ILE A 92 16.43 -39.18 -21.01
C ILE A 92 16.42 -40.70 -20.89
N PHE A 93 16.24 -41.42 -21.99
CA PHE A 93 16.24 -42.89 -22.00
C PHE A 93 17.57 -43.48 -21.49
N TYR A 94 18.70 -42.87 -21.85
CA TYR A 94 20.00 -43.27 -21.32
C TYR A 94 20.11 -43.06 -19.80
N LEU A 95 19.69 -41.90 -19.29
CA LEU A 95 19.74 -41.59 -17.85
C LEU A 95 18.80 -42.46 -17.02
N GLU A 96 17.61 -42.81 -17.54
CA GLU A 96 16.65 -43.69 -16.86
C GLU A 96 17.17 -45.12 -16.65
N LYS A 97 18.09 -45.58 -17.50
CA LYS A 97 18.74 -46.91 -17.39
C LYS A 97 19.82 -46.98 -16.32
N ILE A 98 20.26 -45.85 -15.76
CA ILE A 98 21.30 -45.83 -14.73
C ILE A 98 20.75 -46.44 -13.44
N LEU A 99 21.39 -47.51 -12.95
CA LEU A 99 20.95 -48.23 -11.77
C LEU A 99 21.15 -47.41 -10.49
N LYS A 100 20.09 -47.31 -9.69
CA LYS A 100 20.15 -46.72 -8.35
C LYS A 100 21.02 -47.58 -7.42
N ASN A 101 21.56 -46.95 -6.39
CA ASN A 101 22.47 -47.47 -5.38
C ASN A 101 23.80 -48.02 -5.95
N THR A 102 24.26 -47.46 -7.07
CA THR A 102 25.54 -47.81 -7.69
C THR A 102 26.42 -46.57 -7.87
N VAL A 103 27.74 -46.78 -7.95
CA VAL A 103 28.70 -45.74 -8.32
C VAL A 103 28.72 -45.62 -9.84
N LEU A 104 28.73 -44.40 -10.37
CA LEU A 104 28.73 -44.18 -11.82
C LEU A 104 30.04 -44.67 -12.45
N ASN A 105 29.92 -45.39 -13.56
CA ASN A 105 31.06 -45.80 -14.37
C ASN A 105 31.59 -44.63 -15.21
N SER A 106 32.76 -44.81 -15.84
CA SER A 106 33.41 -43.75 -16.63
C SER A 106 32.53 -43.24 -17.78
N SER A 107 31.81 -44.12 -18.49
CA SER A 107 30.91 -43.73 -19.59
C SER A 107 29.75 -42.86 -19.09
N GLN A 108 29.18 -43.19 -17.93
CA GLN A 108 28.13 -42.41 -17.29
C GLN A 108 28.64 -41.05 -16.80
N LYS A 109 29.86 -40.98 -16.26
CA LYS A 109 30.48 -39.70 -15.87
C LYS A 109 30.71 -38.78 -17.08
N ILE A 110 31.21 -39.32 -18.19
CA ILE A 110 31.39 -38.56 -19.44
C ILE A 110 30.04 -38.09 -19.99
N ALA A 111 28.98 -38.91 -19.91
CA ALA A 111 27.64 -38.53 -20.36
C ALA A 111 27.10 -37.30 -19.61
N MET A 112 27.44 -37.12 -18.33
CA MET A 112 27.03 -35.95 -17.54
C MET A 112 27.80 -34.67 -17.90
N GLU A 113 28.92 -34.78 -18.62
CA GLU A 113 29.71 -33.63 -19.10
C GLU A 113 29.23 -33.10 -20.46
N LEU A 114 28.26 -33.75 -21.10
CA LEU A 114 27.78 -33.35 -22.43
C LEU A 114 27.23 -31.93 -22.44
N GLY A 115 27.76 -31.11 -23.36
CA GLY A 115 27.45 -29.70 -23.50
C GLY A 115 27.94 -28.82 -22.36
N VAL A 116 28.79 -29.33 -21.46
CA VAL A 116 29.52 -28.52 -20.47
C VAL A 116 30.79 -27.97 -21.13
N GLY A 117 31.10 -26.69 -20.88
CA GLY A 117 32.31 -26.05 -21.39
C GLY A 117 32.95 -25.14 -20.35
N GLU A 118 34.26 -25.25 -20.18
CA GLU A 118 35.05 -24.33 -19.36
C GLU A 118 35.82 -23.36 -20.26
N PHE A 119 35.57 -22.06 -20.06
CA PHE A 119 36.16 -20.99 -20.83
C PHE A 119 36.56 -19.85 -19.89
N ASP A 120 37.77 -19.32 -20.06
CA ASP A 120 38.32 -18.23 -19.22
C ASP A 120 38.22 -18.50 -17.70
N GLY A 121 38.42 -19.76 -17.29
CA GLY A 121 38.34 -20.18 -15.88
C GLY A 121 36.92 -20.28 -15.31
N LYS A 122 35.89 -20.19 -16.16
CA LYS A 122 34.48 -20.26 -15.79
C LYS A 122 33.80 -21.46 -16.45
N THR A 123 32.92 -22.12 -15.73
CA THR A 123 32.17 -23.28 -16.24
C THR A 123 30.80 -22.87 -16.74
N TYR A 124 30.37 -23.42 -17.88
CA TYR A 124 29.08 -23.13 -18.50
C TYR A 124 28.33 -24.39 -18.92
N PHE A 125 27.00 -24.34 -18.83
CA PHE A 125 26.13 -25.14 -19.69
C PHE A 125 25.93 -24.37 -21.00
N THR A 126 26.34 -25.01 -22.09
CA THR A 126 26.35 -24.42 -23.43
C THR A 126 25.03 -24.72 -24.17
N PRO A 127 24.81 -24.10 -25.34
CA PRO A 127 23.64 -24.38 -26.17
C PRO A 127 23.52 -25.84 -26.65
N TYR A 128 24.57 -26.65 -26.53
CA TYR A 128 24.56 -28.09 -26.85
C TYR A 128 24.20 -28.98 -25.66
N HIS A 129 24.05 -28.41 -24.47
CA HIS A 129 23.72 -29.17 -23.27
C HIS A 129 22.27 -29.69 -23.35
N PRO A 130 22.01 -31.00 -23.13
CA PRO A 130 20.69 -31.59 -23.29
C PRO A 130 19.58 -30.89 -22.49
N LEU A 131 19.88 -30.41 -21.28
CA LEU A 131 18.91 -29.66 -20.44
C LEU A 131 18.50 -28.32 -21.08
N ILE A 132 19.46 -27.60 -21.66
CA ILE A 132 19.20 -26.31 -22.34
C ILE A 132 18.35 -26.56 -23.59
N LEU A 133 18.73 -27.57 -24.36
CA LEU A 133 18.01 -28.01 -25.55
C LEU A 133 16.57 -28.42 -25.22
N ALA A 134 16.35 -29.21 -24.17
CA ALA A 134 15.02 -29.63 -23.74
C ALA A 134 14.13 -28.45 -23.34
N TYR A 135 14.68 -27.49 -22.59
CA TYR A 135 13.94 -26.30 -22.19
C TYR A 135 13.51 -25.45 -23.40
N TYR A 136 14.45 -25.12 -24.29
CA TYR A 136 14.12 -24.32 -25.47
C TYR A 136 13.29 -25.07 -26.50
N LEU A 137 13.34 -26.41 -26.52
CA LEU A 137 12.40 -27.23 -27.29
C LEU A 137 10.97 -27.03 -26.80
N SER A 138 10.74 -27.09 -25.48
CA SER A 138 9.42 -26.84 -24.89
C SER A 138 8.91 -25.44 -25.24
N VAL A 139 9.75 -24.41 -25.12
CA VAL A 139 9.41 -23.04 -25.53
C VAL A 139 9.06 -22.98 -27.02
N ALA A 140 9.88 -23.55 -27.89
CA ALA A 140 9.67 -23.54 -29.34
C ALA A 140 8.42 -24.32 -29.78
N GLU A 141 8.08 -25.42 -29.09
CA GLU A 141 6.85 -26.17 -29.32
C GLU A 141 5.62 -25.33 -28.98
N GLN A 142 5.65 -24.59 -27.87
CA GLN A 142 4.56 -23.68 -27.50
C GLN A 142 4.41 -22.52 -28.50
N ILE A 143 5.52 -21.94 -28.97
CA ILE A 143 5.50 -20.92 -30.03
C ILE A 143 4.90 -21.47 -31.32
N ALA A 144 5.20 -22.72 -31.67
CA ALA A 144 4.67 -23.35 -32.87
C ALA A 144 3.16 -23.65 -32.77
N LEU A 145 2.67 -24.06 -31.59
CA LEU A 145 1.25 -24.22 -31.32
C LEU A 145 0.49 -22.88 -31.45
N ASP A 146 1.18 -21.77 -31.16
CA ASP A 146 0.67 -20.40 -31.24
C ASP A 146 1.03 -19.70 -32.58
N SER A 147 1.33 -20.45 -33.63
CA SER A 147 1.89 -19.89 -34.88
C SER A 147 0.94 -18.99 -35.68
N GLU A 148 -0.38 -19.13 -35.49
CA GLU A 148 -1.40 -18.29 -36.13
C GLU A 148 -1.46 -16.89 -35.50
N ILE A 149 -1.46 -16.80 -34.17
CA ILE A 149 -1.62 -15.54 -33.41
C ILE A 149 -0.27 -14.90 -33.11
N ARG A 150 0.78 -15.70 -32.93
CA ARG A 150 2.18 -15.27 -32.67
C ARG A 150 2.31 -14.37 -31.45
N SER A 151 1.62 -14.71 -30.36
CA SER A 151 1.61 -13.94 -29.11
C SER A 151 2.98 -13.85 -28.44
N PHE A 152 3.92 -14.75 -28.76
CA PHE A 152 5.31 -14.64 -28.31
C PHE A 152 5.93 -13.27 -28.63
N ASN A 153 5.62 -12.70 -29.80
CA ASN A 153 6.21 -11.44 -30.27
C ASN A 153 5.71 -10.22 -29.49
N THR A 154 4.58 -10.35 -28.78
CA THR A 154 3.99 -9.27 -27.97
C THR A 154 4.43 -9.32 -26.51
N LEU A 155 5.22 -10.31 -26.11
CA LEU A 155 5.70 -10.44 -24.74
C LEU A 155 6.62 -9.26 -24.36
N PRO A 156 6.39 -8.63 -23.19
CA PRO A 156 7.29 -7.60 -22.70
C PRO A 156 8.63 -8.22 -22.29
N LYS A 157 9.69 -7.43 -22.36
CA LYS A 157 11.06 -7.87 -22.08
C LYS A 157 11.21 -8.55 -20.72
N ILE A 158 10.52 -8.06 -19.69
CA ILE A 158 10.55 -8.62 -18.32
C ILE A 158 10.06 -10.07 -18.31
N THR A 159 8.98 -10.37 -19.03
CA THR A 159 8.45 -11.73 -19.14
C THR A 159 9.39 -12.62 -19.96
N LEU A 160 10.02 -12.09 -21.00
CA LEU A 160 11.04 -12.80 -21.78
C LEU A 160 12.29 -13.13 -20.94
N ASP A 161 12.73 -12.20 -20.09
CA ASP A 161 13.88 -12.38 -19.20
C ASP A 161 13.62 -13.45 -18.10
N ARG A 162 12.35 -13.81 -17.85
CA ARG A 162 11.97 -14.94 -16.99
C ARG A 162 11.97 -16.30 -17.71
N LEU A 163 11.98 -16.33 -19.03
CA LEU A 163 12.05 -17.57 -19.81
C LEU A 163 13.49 -18.08 -19.86
N THR A 164 13.91 -18.74 -18.78
CA THR A 164 15.27 -19.25 -18.61
C THR A 164 15.30 -20.67 -18.04
N PRO A 165 16.23 -21.53 -18.50
CA PRO A 165 16.42 -22.86 -17.93
C PRO A 165 17.06 -22.84 -16.53
N ARG A 166 17.53 -21.68 -16.03
CA ARG A 166 18.21 -21.53 -14.73
C ARG A 166 17.47 -22.23 -13.59
N GLY A 167 16.16 -21.98 -13.48
CA GLY A 167 15.36 -22.51 -12.37
C GLY A 167 15.11 -24.02 -12.41
N LEU A 168 15.45 -24.70 -13.51
CA LEU A 168 15.43 -26.17 -13.57
C LEU A 168 16.61 -26.79 -12.83
N ILE A 169 17.71 -26.02 -12.66
CA ILE A 169 18.91 -26.48 -11.99
C ILE A 169 19.58 -25.35 -11.21
N PRO A 170 18.91 -24.82 -10.16
CA PRO A 170 19.37 -23.63 -9.47
C PRO A 170 20.71 -23.84 -8.75
N TYR A 171 20.94 -25.05 -8.23
CA TYR A 171 22.12 -25.39 -7.43
C TYR A 171 22.78 -26.68 -7.92
N LEU A 172 24.11 -26.68 -7.97
CA LEU A 172 24.93 -27.81 -8.36
C LEU A 172 26.01 -28.07 -7.33
N TYR A 173 26.38 -29.33 -7.15
CA TYR A 173 27.39 -29.71 -6.17
C TYR A 173 28.80 -29.36 -6.69
N SER A 174 29.63 -28.78 -5.82
CA SER A 174 31.04 -28.48 -6.12
C SER A 174 31.94 -28.98 -5.00
N SER A 175 32.92 -29.82 -5.31
CA SER A 175 33.83 -30.35 -4.28
C SER A 175 34.77 -29.28 -3.71
N GLN A 176 35.05 -28.22 -4.47
CA GLN A 176 35.96 -27.14 -4.08
C GLN A 176 35.23 -26.03 -3.31
N HIS A 177 34.02 -25.67 -3.78
CA HIS A 177 33.27 -24.51 -3.26
C HIS A 177 32.03 -24.89 -2.46
N GLY A 178 31.76 -26.18 -2.26
CA GLY A 178 30.53 -26.72 -1.65
C GLY A 178 29.39 -26.82 -2.66
N PHE A 179 29.03 -25.69 -3.28
CA PHE A 179 28.04 -25.64 -4.35
C PHE A 179 28.22 -24.43 -5.28
N GLU A 180 27.60 -24.54 -6.45
CA GLU A 180 27.56 -23.53 -7.51
C GLU A 180 26.12 -23.16 -7.83
N TYR A 181 25.90 -21.89 -8.17
CA TYR A 181 24.64 -21.37 -8.66
C TYR A 181 24.64 -21.37 -10.18
N SER A 182 23.55 -21.78 -10.80
CA SER A 182 23.35 -21.47 -12.21
C SER A 182 22.94 -20.00 -12.37
N GLN A 183 23.52 -19.31 -13.33
CA GLN A 183 23.19 -17.93 -13.70
C GLN A 183 23.04 -17.80 -15.21
N GLN A 184 22.06 -17.04 -15.67
CA GLN A 184 21.87 -16.81 -17.10
C GLN A 184 22.82 -15.74 -17.62
N VAL A 185 23.44 -16.00 -18.76
CA VAL A 185 24.27 -15.02 -19.46
C VAL A 185 23.37 -14.08 -20.27
N LYS A 186 23.37 -12.78 -19.95
CA LYS A 186 22.46 -11.80 -20.54
C LYS A 186 22.65 -11.61 -22.05
N GLU A 187 23.89 -11.75 -22.52
CA GLU A 187 24.25 -11.57 -23.93
C GLU A 187 23.80 -12.73 -24.82
N ASN A 188 23.57 -13.92 -24.24
CA ASN A 188 23.03 -15.09 -24.93
C ASN A 188 22.31 -16.01 -23.94
N THR A 189 20.98 -16.03 -23.99
CA THR A 189 20.11 -16.74 -23.05
C THR A 189 20.28 -18.27 -23.08
N PHE A 190 20.86 -18.82 -24.15
CA PHE A 190 21.19 -20.25 -24.28
C PHE A 190 22.40 -20.69 -23.44
N TRP A 191 23.10 -19.75 -22.81
CA TRP A 191 24.24 -20.05 -21.95
C TRP A 191 23.87 -19.86 -20.48
N LEU A 192 24.18 -20.86 -19.65
CA LEU A 192 24.16 -20.75 -18.19
C LEU A 192 25.59 -20.82 -17.65
N GLU A 193 25.99 -19.83 -16.87
CA GLU A 193 27.25 -19.81 -16.12
C GLU A 193 27.04 -20.51 -14.77
N LEU A 194 28.01 -21.32 -14.35
CA LEU A 194 28.05 -21.93 -13.02
C LEU A 194 28.95 -21.07 -12.13
N VAL A 195 28.34 -20.32 -11.22
CA VAL A 195 29.02 -19.35 -10.37
C VAL A 195 29.19 -19.93 -8.96
N PRO A 196 30.44 -20.05 -8.45
CA PRO A 196 30.68 -20.49 -7.08
C PRO A 196 29.97 -19.62 -6.05
N GLN A 197 29.57 -20.19 -4.91
CA GLN A 197 28.89 -19.44 -3.85
C GLN A 197 29.65 -18.19 -3.40
N GLN A 198 30.97 -18.25 -3.37
CA GLN A 198 31.83 -17.16 -2.90
C GLN A 198 31.84 -15.96 -3.86
N GLU A 199 31.51 -16.17 -5.13
CA GLU A 199 31.56 -15.15 -6.19
C GLU A 199 30.18 -14.59 -6.57
N CYS A 200 29.12 -15.03 -5.87
CA CYS A 200 27.77 -14.56 -6.16
C CYS A 200 27.63 -13.05 -5.92
N SER A 201 27.57 -12.30 -7.03
CA SER A 201 27.36 -10.87 -7.09
C SER A 201 25.87 -10.55 -6.91
N TYR A 202 25.53 -9.87 -5.81
CA TYR A 202 24.19 -9.37 -5.54
C TYR A 202 23.98 -8.00 -6.20
N LYS A 203 24.17 -7.90 -7.53
CA LYS A 203 24.01 -6.64 -8.29
C LYS A 203 22.70 -5.91 -8.02
N PHE A 204 21.65 -6.64 -7.64
CA PHE A 204 20.37 -6.04 -7.28
C PHE A 204 20.41 -5.24 -5.97
N VAL A 205 21.32 -5.57 -5.04
CA VAL A 205 21.48 -4.88 -3.75
C VAL A 205 21.81 -3.41 -3.94
N ARG A 206 22.59 -3.06 -4.97
CA ARG A 206 22.85 -1.67 -5.35
C ARG A 206 21.55 -0.88 -5.57
N LYS A 207 20.61 -1.45 -6.33
CA LYS A 207 19.31 -0.83 -6.60
C LYS A 207 18.43 -0.83 -5.34
N LEU A 208 18.38 -1.94 -4.62
CA LEU A 208 17.67 -2.08 -3.33
C LEU A 208 18.07 -0.98 -2.34
N VAL A 209 19.36 -0.76 -2.11
CA VAL A 209 19.86 0.23 -1.15
C VAL A 209 19.39 1.64 -1.51
N LYS A 210 19.50 2.01 -2.79
CA LYS A 210 19.04 3.32 -3.29
C LYS A 210 17.54 3.51 -3.07
N ASP A 211 16.75 2.50 -3.43
CA ASP A 211 15.29 2.56 -3.35
C ASP A 211 14.86 2.65 -1.89
N LYS A 212 15.38 1.79 -0.99
CA LYS A 212 15.01 1.79 0.44
C LYS A 212 15.39 3.08 1.16
N ILE A 213 16.53 3.70 0.84
CA ILE A 213 16.89 5.01 1.40
C ILE A 213 15.88 6.08 0.97
N THR A 214 15.49 6.06 -0.30
CA THR A 214 14.55 7.03 -0.86
C THR A 214 13.16 6.86 -0.23
N GLU A 215 12.69 5.62 -0.12
CA GLU A 215 11.43 5.25 0.52
C GLU A 215 11.37 5.67 1.98
N PHE A 216 12.43 5.37 2.73
CA PHE A 216 12.51 5.73 4.15
C PHE A 216 12.46 7.25 4.34
N LYS A 217 13.23 8.00 3.55
CA LYS A 217 13.22 9.48 3.64
C LYS A 217 11.86 10.07 3.28
N LEU A 218 11.15 9.48 2.33
CA LEU A 218 9.80 9.94 1.97
C LEU A 218 8.81 9.63 3.09
N ALA A 219 8.84 8.42 3.65
CA ALA A 219 7.94 8.01 4.74
C ALA A 219 8.17 8.81 6.04
N PHE A 220 9.43 9.12 6.35
CA PHE A 220 9.83 9.84 7.57
C PHE A 220 10.42 11.22 7.25
N ASN A 221 9.83 11.94 6.31
CA ASN A 221 10.32 13.25 5.86
C ASN A 221 10.54 14.25 7.03
N GLN A 222 9.71 14.17 8.07
CA GLN A 222 9.80 14.99 9.28
C GLN A 222 11.14 14.83 10.02
N LEU A 223 11.77 13.65 9.98
CA LEU A 223 13.08 13.41 10.59
C LEU A 223 14.21 14.16 9.87
N PHE A 224 13.97 14.62 8.64
CA PHE A 224 14.99 15.21 7.77
C PHE A 224 14.71 16.69 7.41
N LEU A 225 13.71 17.32 8.03
CA LEU A 225 13.37 18.73 7.79
C LEU A 225 14.44 19.71 8.32
N VAL A 226 15.21 19.30 9.33
CA VAL A 226 16.28 20.12 9.89
C VAL A 226 17.54 19.95 9.04
N ASN A 227 18.11 21.07 8.57
CA ASN A 227 19.39 21.08 7.85
C ASN A 227 20.46 20.31 8.67
N ASN A 228 21.15 19.37 8.02
CA ASN A 228 22.16 18.45 8.60
C ASN A 228 21.66 17.22 9.38
N SER A 229 20.38 16.85 9.28
CA SER A 229 19.91 15.57 9.84
C SER A 229 20.61 14.39 9.17
N LYS A 230 21.33 13.58 9.96
CA LYS A 230 22.15 12.46 9.48
C LYS A 230 21.32 11.18 9.36
N LEU A 231 21.32 10.54 8.20
CA LEU A 231 20.78 9.20 8.01
C LEU A 231 21.79 8.18 8.55
N ILE A 232 21.36 7.30 9.44
CA ILE A 232 22.20 6.26 10.05
C ILE A 232 21.76 4.91 9.50
N ILE A 233 22.70 4.14 8.96
CA ILE A 233 22.49 2.84 8.34
C ILE A 233 23.35 1.81 9.07
N ASN A 234 22.77 0.69 9.48
CA ASN A 234 23.52 -0.50 9.88
C ASN A 234 23.64 -1.44 8.68
N ALA A 235 24.85 -1.90 8.38
CA ALA A 235 25.09 -2.95 7.39
C ALA A 235 25.65 -4.15 8.14
N LEU A 236 24.89 -5.24 8.16
CA LEU A 236 25.27 -6.46 8.86
C LEU A 236 25.66 -7.51 7.84
N ASN A 237 26.85 -8.09 8.00
CA ASN A 237 27.36 -9.22 7.23
C ASN A 237 27.44 -8.97 5.72
N GLN A 238 27.90 -7.78 5.33
CA GLN A 238 27.96 -7.38 3.92
C GLN A 238 29.30 -7.70 3.25
N ASN A 239 30.24 -8.35 3.96
CA ASN A 239 31.57 -8.70 3.47
C ASN A 239 32.26 -7.45 2.85
N ASP A 240 32.65 -7.52 1.56
CA ASP A 240 33.28 -6.39 0.85
C ASP A 240 32.38 -5.14 0.74
N SER A 241 31.07 -5.26 1.02
CA SER A 241 30.09 -4.17 1.03
C SER A 241 30.03 -3.35 -0.26
N TYR A 242 30.57 -3.89 -1.36
CA TYR A 242 30.73 -3.18 -2.64
C TYR A 242 29.39 -2.74 -3.24
N GLU A 243 28.42 -3.64 -3.31
CA GLU A 243 27.09 -3.33 -3.86
C GLU A 243 26.33 -2.31 -2.97
N LEU A 244 26.48 -2.41 -1.65
CA LEU A 244 25.89 -1.46 -0.70
C LEU A 244 26.50 -0.07 -0.88
N PHE A 245 27.82 0.00 -1.02
CA PHE A 245 28.54 1.25 -1.28
C PHE A 245 28.09 1.88 -2.62
N LEU A 246 28.04 1.12 -3.72
CA LEU A 246 27.55 1.62 -4.99
C LEU A 246 26.07 2.06 -4.94
N GLY A 247 25.25 1.43 -4.12
CA GLY A 247 23.87 1.87 -3.88
C GLY A 247 23.79 3.26 -3.24
N LEU A 248 24.71 3.56 -2.30
CA LEU A 248 24.86 4.90 -1.73
C LEU A 248 25.35 5.91 -2.77
N VAL A 249 26.31 5.53 -3.62
CA VAL A 249 26.80 6.37 -4.72
C VAL A 249 25.65 6.75 -5.65
N ASP A 250 24.77 5.79 -5.99
CA ASP A 250 23.59 6.06 -6.80
C ASP A 250 22.57 6.98 -6.13
N TYR A 251 22.43 6.90 -4.81
CA TYR A 251 21.60 7.83 -4.03
C TYR A 251 22.17 9.26 -4.06
N PHE A 252 23.46 9.43 -3.79
CA PHE A 252 24.12 10.74 -3.88
C PHE A 252 24.07 11.32 -5.30
N ARG A 253 24.24 10.47 -6.33
CA ARG A 253 24.10 10.86 -7.73
C ARG A 253 22.70 11.36 -8.07
N ALA A 254 21.65 10.75 -7.50
CA ALA A 254 20.27 11.12 -7.78
C ALA A 254 19.81 12.40 -7.05
N GLN A 255 20.31 12.64 -5.84
CA GLN A 255 19.87 13.75 -4.98
C GLN A 255 20.82 14.96 -5.00
N LEU A 256 22.08 14.77 -5.37
CA LEU A 256 23.12 15.81 -5.42
C LEU A 256 23.14 16.65 -4.14
N ASP A 257 22.96 17.97 -4.24
CA ASP A 257 23.03 18.89 -3.09
C ASP A 257 21.94 18.64 -2.04
N SER A 258 20.82 18.04 -2.43
CA SER A 258 19.73 17.68 -1.52
C SER A 258 19.97 16.36 -0.75
N ALA A 259 21.09 15.67 -1.01
CA ALA A 259 21.46 14.45 -0.30
C ALA A 259 21.83 14.75 1.17
N CYS A 260 21.12 14.13 2.12
CA CYS A 260 21.46 14.26 3.53
C CYS A 260 22.78 13.53 3.86
N PRO A 261 23.51 13.97 4.90
CA PRO A 261 24.66 13.21 5.43
C PRO A 261 24.28 11.78 5.80
N VAL A 262 25.17 10.82 5.52
CA VAL A 262 24.97 9.39 5.78
C VAL A 262 26.08 8.86 6.70
N HIS A 263 25.68 8.12 7.74
CA HIS A 263 26.55 7.27 8.53
C HIS A 263 26.28 5.81 8.22
N VAL A 264 27.33 5.00 8.10
CA VAL A 264 27.20 3.54 7.97
C VAL A 264 27.95 2.84 9.09
N ASN A 265 27.25 2.08 9.92
CA ASN A 265 27.85 1.16 10.88
C ASN A 265 27.95 -0.22 10.22
N LEU A 266 29.18 -0.72 10.07
CA LEU A 266 29.47 -2.01 9.45
C LEU A 266 29.71 -3.04 10.57
N TYR A 267 28.88 -4.09 10.62
CA TYR A 267 28.96 -5.19 11.59
C TYR A 267 29.29 -6.49 10.87
N ASP A 268 30.45 -7.08 11.15
CA ASP A 268 30.89 -8.36 10.58
C ASP A 268 31.49 -9.26 11.68
N ASP A 269 31.74 -10.54 11.37
CA ASP A 269 32.36 -11.48 12.32
C ASP A 269 33.81 -11.11 12.67
N SER A 270 34.51 -10.43 11.76
CA SER A 270 35.86 -9.91 11.95
C SER A 270 36.06 -8.62 11.16
N LEU A 271 36.95 -7.74 11.63
CA LEU A 271 37.30 -6.51 10.92
C LEU A 271 38.07 -6.83 9.63
N GLN A 272 37.49 -6.47 8.47
CA GLN A 272 38.11 -6.65 7.14
C GLN A 272 38.17 -5.35 6.36
N ILE A 273 39.08 -5.26 5.38
CA ILE A 273 39.15 -4.14 4.42
C ILE A 273 38.00 -4.31 3.41
N ASN A 274 37.19 -3.28 3.24
CA ASN A 274 36.03 -3.28 2.36
C ASN A 274 36.02 -2.09 1.40
N ALA A 275 34.96 -1.97 0.58
CA ALA A 275 34.83 -0.92 -0.42
C ALA A 275 34.91 0.51 0.16
N PHE A 276 34.47 0.73 1.41
CA PHE A 276 34.53 2.04 2.05
C PHE A 276 35.96 2.48 2.35
N ASP A 277 36.81 1.55 2.82
CA ASP A 277 38.22 1.88 3.08
C ASP A 277 38.97 2.11 1.79
N ARG A 278 38.74 1.27 0.76
CA ARG A 278 39.37 1.44 -0.54
C ARG A 278 39.06 2.81 -1.13
N PHE A 279 37.82 3.30 -0.97
CA PHE A 279 37.45 4.65 -1.40
C PHE A 279 38.10 5.74 -0.53
N ALA A 280 38.17 5.56 0.78
CA ALA A 280 38.76 6.53 1.69
C ALA A 280 40.28 6.67 1.52
N GLU A 281 40.97 5.58 1.21
CA GLU A 281 42.43 5.53 1.02
C GLU A 281 42.87 5.87 -0.42
N GLU A 282 42.00 5.70 -1.42
CA GLU A 282 42.35 6.00 -2.81
C GLU A 282 42.43 7.53 -3.04
N SER A 283 43.61 7.97 -3.48
CA SER A 283 43.91 9.37 -3.77
C SER A 283 43.86 9.68 -5.26
N ASN A 284 43.91 8.65 -6.13
CA ASN A 284 43.88 8.83 -7.57
C ASN A 284 42.46 9.05 -8.10
N HIS A 285 42.18 10.27 -8.53
CA HIS A 285 40.87 10.70 -9.01
C HIS A 285 40.35 9.91 -10.23
N LEU A 286 41.23 9.41 -11.11
CA LEU A 286 40.82 8.61 -12.26
C LEU A 286 40.38 7.21 -11.83
N LYS A 287 41.13 6.60 -10.89
CA LYS A 287 40.76 5.30 -10.31
C LYS A 287 39.46 5.39 -9.50
N ILE A 288 39.25 6.47 -8.75
CA ILE A 288 37.97 6.70 -8.04
C ILE A 288 36.81 6.76 -9.04
N LYS A 289 36.95 7.51 -10.14
CA LYS A 289 35.92 7.57 -11.20
C LYS A 289 35.62 6.21 -11.81
N GLU A 290 36.63 5.35 -11.93
CA GLU A 290 36.49 3.98 -12.43
C GLU A 290 35.80 3.07 -11.40
N ILE A 291 36.23 3.08 -10.14
CA ILE A 291 35.67 2.29 -9.03
C ILE A 291 34.19 2.63 -8.80
N LEU A 292 33.84 3.91 -8.89
CA LEU A 292 32.47 4.41 -8.72
C LEU A 292 31.60 4.26 -9.99
N GLU A 293 32.17 3.75 -11.09
CA GLU A 293 31.53 3.66 -12.41
C GLU A 293 31.01 5.01 -12.96
N LEU A 294 31.62 6.12 -12.54
CA LEU A 294 31.27 7.48 -12.98
C LEU A 294 32.02 7.90 -14.25
N ASN A 295 32.73 6.98 -14.90
CA ASN A 295 33.52 7.21 -16.11
C ASN A 295 32.73 7.07 -17.43
N LYS A 296 31.44 6.74 -17.38
CA LYS A 296 30.58 6.47 -18.55
C LYS A 296 29.37 7.41 -18.64
N GLY A 297 29.04 7.84 -19.86
CA GLY A 297 27.82 8.60 -20.18
C GLY A 297 27.69 9.96 -19.48
N ALA A 298 26.46 10.40 -19.23
CA ALA A 298 26.14 11.67 -18.55
C ALA A 298 26.62 11.74 -17.09
N SER A 299 27.08 10.63 -16.51
CA SER A 299 27.64 10.61 -15.14
C SER A 299 29.05 11.21 -15.06
N LYS A 300 29.72 11.41 -16.21
CA LYS A 300 31.07 12.00 -16.27
C LYS A 300 31.09 13.47 -15.86
N ASP A 301 30.02 14.20 -16.17
CA ASP A 301 29.91 15.65 -15.94
C ASP A 301 29.61 15.99 -14.47
N ILE A 302 29.04 15.05 -13.72
CA ILE A 302 28.66 15.21 -12.31
C ILE A 302 29.59 14.42 -11.38
N ALA A 303 30.60 13.74 -11.94
CA ALA A 303 31.46 12.82 -11.20
C ALA A 303 32.20 13.49 -10.05
N ASP A 304 32.76 14.69 -10.29
CA ASP A 304 33.55 15.42 -9.29
C ASP A 304 32.65 15.89 -8.13
N THR A 305 31.47 16.41 -8.44
CA THR A 305 30.45 16.79 -7.44
C THR A 305 30.03 15.61 -6.57
N VAL A 306 29.77 14.44 -7.16
CA VAL A 306 29.40 13.24 -6.41
C VAL A 306 30.53 12.77 -5.50
N ILE A 307 31.78 12.81 -5.97
CA ILE A 307 32.95 12.44 -5.17
C ILE A 307 33.13 13.39 -3.98
N ASP A 308 32.97 14.70 -4.20
CA ASP A 308 33.05 15.70 -3.14
C ASP A 308 31.92 15.54 -2.12
N LEU A 309 30.69 15.24 -2.56
CA LEU A 309 29.57 14.93 -1.68
C LEU A 309 29.84 13.67 -0.85
N LEU A 310 30.37 12.60 -1.46
CA LEU A 310 30.74 11.39 -0.72
C LEU A 310 31.79 11.69 0.35
N ARG A 311 32.86 12.43 0.00
CA ARG A 311 33.93 12.76 0.96
C ARG A 311 33.47 13.67 2.10
N THR A 312 32.50 14.55 1.86
CA THR A 312 32.01 15.51 2.86
C THR A 312 30.84 14.98 3.68
N ARG A 313 30.01 14.09 3.12
CA ARG A 313 28.72 13.68 3.69
C ARG A 313 28.61 12.19 4.02
N LEU A 314 29.52 11.33 3.56
CA LEU A 314 29.54 9.91 3.91
C LEU A 314 30.59 9.62 4.98
N THR A 315 30.18 8.96 6.06
CA THR A 315 31.07 8.51 7.14
C THR A 315 30.74 7.07 7.50
N TYR A 316 31.72 6.30 7.96
CA TYR A 316 31.48 4.91 8.36
C TYR A 316 32.26 4.53 9.62
N SER A 317 31.82 3.46 10.28
CA SER A 317 32.46 2.89 11.47
C SER A 317 32.31 1.37 11.43
N LYS A 318 33.29 0.64 11.97
CA LYS A 318 33.33 -0.83 11.92
C LYS A 318 33.27 -1.44 13.30
N PHE A 319 32.54 -2.52 13.43
CA PHE A 319 32.31 -3.25 14.67
C PHE A 319 32.33 -4.75 14.40
N GLU A 320 32.73 -5.52 15.42
CA GLU A 320 32.62 -6.99 15.41
C GLU A 320 31.35 -7.40 16.16
N HIS A 321 30.69 -8.48 15.73
CA HIS A 321 29.49 -8.99 16.44
C HIS A 321 29.77 -9.39 17.89
N ILE A 322 30.98 -9.90 18.16
CA ILE A 322 31.43 -10.38 19.47
C ILE A 322 32.70 -9.63 19.85
N GLN A 323 32.70 -8.95 20.99
CA GLN A 323 33.91 -8.40 21.60
C GLN A 323 34.02 -8.88 23.05
N ASN A 324 35.20 -9.32 23.48
CA ASN A 324 35.46 -9.78 24.86
C ASN A 324 34.48 -10.86 25.37
N SER A 325 34.06 -11.78 24.49
CA SER A 325 33.11 -12.86 24.80
C SER A 325 31.68 -12.41 25.15
N SER A 326 31.32 -11.15 24.90
CA SER A 326 29.95 -10.66 24.96
C SER A 326 29.49 -10.20 23.57
N VAL A 327 28.23 -10.50 23.24
CA VAL A 327 27.63 -10.04 21.98
C VAL A 327 27.31 -8.56 22.13
N ILE A 328 27.88 -7.71 21.28
CA ILE A 328 27.60 -6.27 21.30
C ILE A 328 26.15 -6.04 20.89
N ASN A 329 25.50 -5.03 21.47
CA ASN A 329 24.21 -4.55 20.96
C ASN A 329 24.47 -3.62 19.78
N HIS A 330 23.76 -3.83 18.68
CA HIS A 330 23.85 -2.95 17.53
C HIS A 330 23.44 -1.53 17.93
N ALA A 331 24.15 -0.53 17.39
CA ALA A 331 23.83 0.86 17.62
C ALA A 331 22.54 1.24 16.89
N TYR A 332 21.85 2.26 17.40
CA TYR A 332 20.64 2.77 16.76
C TYR A 332 20.89 3.17 15.30
N ALA A 333 19.99 2.76 14.41
CA ALA A 333 19.96 3.14 13.02
C ALA A 333 18.53 3.40 12.52
N HIS A 334 18.45 4.13 11.41
CA HIS A 334 17.19 4.33 10.71
C HIS A 334 16.87 3.12 9.81
N LEU A 335 17.90 2.62 9.13
CA LEU A 335 17.83 1.46 8.23
C LEU A 335 18.89 0.43 8.64
N ALA A 336 18.54 -0.85 8.59
CA ALA A 336 19.49 -1.95 8.66
C ALA A 336 19.41 -2.81 7.39
N PHE A 337 20.55 -3.11 6.78
CA PHE A 337 20.67 -4.09 5.70
C PHE A 337 21.31 -5.35 6.28
N PHE A 338 20.49 -6.37 6.48
CA PHE A 338 20.91 -7.64 7.06
C PHE A 338 21.12 -8.68 5.96
N ARG A 339 22.27 -9.33 5.97
CA ARG A 339 22.53 -10.51 5.15
C ARG A 339 22.86 -11.71 6.04
N ASN A 340 22.35 -12.87 5.66
CA ASN A 340 22.70 -14.09 6.37
C ASN A 340 24.12 -14.54 5.98
N ASN A 341 25.05 -14.55 6.94
CA ASN A 341 26.42 -15.06 6.80
C ASN A 341 26.58 -16.52 7.25
N GLN A 342 25.52 -17.17 7.74
CA GLN A 342 25.63 -18.56 8.18
C GLN A 342 26.00 -19.47 7.01
N LYS A 343 26.82 -20.48 7.32
CA LYS A 343 27.18 -21.50 6.34
C LYS A 343 25.90 -22.21 5.91
N ILE A 344 25.57 -22.03 4.64
CA ILE A 344 24.48 -22.75 3.97
C ILE A 344 24.94 -24.19 3.83
N ASP A 345 24.22 -25.11 4.45
CA ASP A 345 24.54 -26.53 4.33
C ASP A 345 24.03 -27.07 2.99
N CYS A 346 24.93 -27.73 2.27
CA CYS A 346 24.60 -28.40 1.01
C CYS A 346 24.17 -29.84 1.32
N ILE A 347 22.85 -30.06 1.31
CA ILE A 347 22.27 -31.37 1.61
C ILE A 347 21.75 -32.06 0.36
N GLN A 348 21.41 -33.32 0.52
CA GLN A 348 20.80 -34.16 -0.52
C GLN A 348 19.30 -34.30 -0.30
N ILE A 349 18.52 -34.13 -1.36
CA ILE A 349 17.07 -34.28 -1.34
C ILE A 349 16.54 -35.11 -2.53
N GLU A 350 15.30 -35.56 -2.38
CA GLU A 350 14.52 -36.16 -3.46
C GLU A 350 13.62 -35.11 -4.11
N ILE A 351 13.83 -34.85 -5.40
CA ILE A 351 13.12 -33.79 -6.15
C ILE A 351 11.60 -33.99 -6.14
N ASP A 352 11.11 -35.24 -6.22
CA ASP A 352 9.67 -35.54 -6.17
C ASP A 352 9.02 -35.24 -4.81
N SER A 353 9.83 -35.16 -3.74
CA SER A 353 9.35 -34.90 -2.38
C SER A 353 9.48 -33.44 -1.97
N ALA A 354 10.30 -32.65 -2.67
CA ALA A 354 10.54 -31.24 -2.39
C ALA A 354 9.48 -30.33 -3.03
N LEU A 355 9.09 -29.27 -2.30
CA LEU A 355 8.11 -28.30 -2.76
C LEU A 355 8.44 -27.75 -4.15
N SER A 356 7.43 -27.56 -4.99
CA SER A 356 7.65 -27.07 -6.35
C SER A 356 7.57 -25.55 -6.47
N GLY A 357 8.53 -24.99 -7.23
CA GLY A 357 8.52 -23.63 -7.77
C GLY A 357 8.17 -23.58 -9.26
N VAL A 358 7.66 -24.67 -9.82
CA VAL A 358 7.35 -24.77 -11.25
C VAL A 358 5.98 -24.16 -11.57
N SER A 359 5.93 -23.34 -12.62
CA SER A 359 4.70 -22.77 -13.18
C SER A 359 4.71 -22.80 -14.71
N ALA A 360 3.53 -22.69 -15.32
CA ALA A 360 3.33 -22.82 -16.76
C ALA A 360 4.01 -24.07 -17.36
N ASP A 361 3.80 -25.24 -16.75
CA ASP A 361 4.39 -26.53 -17.16
C ASP A 361 5.94 -26.51 -17.24
N GLY A 362 6.62 -25.69 -16.43
CA GLY A 362 8.09 -25.62 -16.39
C GLY A 362 8.71 -24.62 -17.35
N LEU A 363 7.91 -23.82 -18.07
CA LEU A 363 8.38 -22.65 -18.80
C LEU A 363 8.86 -21.55 -17.84
N LEU A 364 8.24 -21.47 -16.65
CA LEU A 364 8.63 -20.59 -15.57
C LEU A 364 9.02 -21.47 -14.38
N ALA A 365 10.30 -21.82 -14.31
CA ALA A 365 10.85 -22.68 -13.26
C ALA A 365 11.68 -21.88 -12.26
N SER A 366 11.66 -22.31 -11.00
CA SER A 366 12.46 -21.76 -9.91
C SER A 366 12.65 -22.76 -8.78
N GLU A 367 13.50 -22.40 -7.83
CA GLU A 367 13.53 -22.99 -6.50
C GLU A 367 12.26 -22.66 -5.69
N ALA A 368 11.98 -23.49 -4.68
CA ALA A 368 11.03 -23.22 -3.63
C ALA A 368 11.64 -23.54 -2.26
N SER A 369 11.20 -22.81 -1.23
CA SER A 369 11.66 -22.97 0.14
C SER A 369 10.58 -23.61 1.00
N GLU A 370 10.95 -24.57 1.84
CA GLU A 370 10.07 -25.21 2.82
C GLU A 370 10.73 -25.27 4.20
N ASN A 371 9.93 -25.12 5.26
CA ASN A 371 10.36 -25.24 6.64
C ASN A 371 10.16 -26.69 7.12
N LYS A 372 11.21 -27.32 7.65
CA LYS A 372 11.10 -28.60 8.38
C LYS A 372 11.85 -28.48 9.70
N GLU A 373 11.12 -28.61 10.81
CA GLU A 373 11.66 -28.65 12.18
C GLU A 373 12.61 -27.48 12.52
N GLY A 374 12.35 -26.26 12.01
CA GLY A 374 13.17 -25.07 12.29
C GLY A 374 14.39 -24.91 11.39
N SER A 375 14.46 -25.67 10.30
CA SER A 375 15.43 -25.47 9.22
C SER A 375 14.70 -25.23 7.89
N TYR A 376 15.22 -24.29 7.10
CA TYR A 376 14.65 -23.93 5.81
C TYR A 376 15.43 -24.57 4.69
N TYR A 377 14.72 -25.32 3.85
CA TYR A 377 15.27 -26.08 2.73
C TYR A 377 14.84 -25.43 1.44
N THR A 378 15.80 -24.96 0.64
CA THR A 378 15.54 -24.34 -0.67
C THR A 378 16.13 -25.19 -1.78
N ALA A 379 15.29 -25.62 -2.72
CA ALA A 379 15.71 -26.47 -3.83
C ALA A 379 14.75 -26.43 -5.02
N PHE A 380 15.16 -27.05 -6.13
CA PHE A 380 14.25 -27.41 -7.21
C PHE A 380 13.45 -28.66 -6.81
N GLY A 381 12.12 -28.55 -6.85
CA GLY A 381 11.20 -29.61 -6.47
C GLY A 381 10.05 -29.79 -7.46
N LEU A 382 9.51 -31.01 -7.50
CA LEU A 382 8.41 -31.44 -8.37
C LEU A 382 7.28 -32.12 -7.59
N LYS A 383 7.21 -31.90 -6.26
CA LYS A 383 6.11 -32.42 -5.44
C LYS A 383 4.77 -31.98 -6.02
N HIS A 384 3.89 -32.95 -6.26
CA HIS A 384 2.56 -32.79 -6.87
C HIS A 384 2.53 -32.23 -8.31
N VAL A 385 3.66 -32.13 -9.01
CA VAL A 385 3.72 -31.72 -10.42
C VAL A 385 3.62 -32.94 -11.34
N ASP A 386 2.71 -32.90 -12.31
CA ASP A 386 2.70 -33.88 -13.40
C ASP A 386 3.67 -33.45 -14.50
N TYR A 387 4.77 -34.18 -14.63
CA TYR A 387 5.83 -33.91 -15.62
C TYR A 387 6.00 -35.03 -16.66
N LYS A 388 5.06 -35.99 -16.74
CA LYS A 388 5.19 -37.14 -17.65
C LYS A 388 5.23 -36.74 -19.13
N GLU A 389 4.61 -35.64 -19.51
CA GLU A 389 4.63 -35.12 -20.89
C GLU A 389 5.66 -33.98 -21.08
N HIS A 390 6.49 -33.70 -20.06
CA HIS A 390 7.38 -32.54 -20.03
C HIS A 390 8.85 -32.98 -19.93
N SER A 391 9.49 -33.18 -21.09
CA SER A 391 10.87 -33.68 -21.18
C SER A 391 11.90 -32.82 -20.45
N HIS A 392 11.75 -31.50 -20.45
CA HIS A 392 12.64 -30.58 -19.71
C HIS A 392 12.57 -30.78 -18.19
N LEU A 393 11.38 -31.05 -17.63
CA LEU A 393 11.20 -31.33 -16.20
C LEU A 393 11.72 -32.72 -15.82
N LYS A 394 11.45 -33.75 -16.65
CA LYS A 394 12.04 -35.10 -16.48
C LYS A 394 13.56 -35.05 -16.47
N LEU A 395 14.12 -34.32 -17.43
CA LEU A 395 15.55 -34.22 -17.58
C LEU A 395 16.19 -33.44 -16.41
N ALA A 396 15.56 -32.35 -15.96
CA ALA A 396 15.99 -31.61 -14.77
C ALA A 396 16.05 -32.53 -13.53
N LYS A 397 15.01 -33.35 -13.34
CA LYS A 397 14.96 -34.34 -12.25
C LYS A 397 16.10 -35.35 -12.35
N LEU A 398 16.26 -36.00 -13.50
CA LEU A 398 17.26 -37.05 -13.69
C LEU A 398 18.68 -36.48 -13.57
N TYR A 399 18.97 -35.40 -14.30
CA TYR A 399 20.27 -34.77 -14.30
C TYR A 399 20.65 -34.25 -12.91
N GLY A 400 19.74 -33.53 -12.23
CA GLY A 400 19.96 -33.02 -10.88
C GLY A 400 20.22 -34.14 -9.85
N ALA A 401 19.52 -35.26 -9.96
CA ALA A 401 19.72 -36.41 -9.07
C ALA A 401 21.01 -37.20 -9.35
N ILE A 402 21.60 -37.10 -10.54
CA ILE A 402 22.80 -37.86 -10.94
C ILE A 402 24.07 -37.00 -10.78
N TYR A 403 23.98 -35.68 -10.98
CA TYR A 403 25.12 -34.77 -11.10
C TYR A 403 26.16 -34.91 -9.97
N ARG A 404 25.71 -34.97 -8.71
CA ARG A 404 26.62 -35.13 -7.56
C ARG A 404 27.42 -36.42 -7.63
N ALA A 405 26.78 -37.55 -7.95
CA ALA A 405 27.44 -38.84 -8.09
C ALA A 405 28.44 -38.87 -9.27
N ALA A 406 28.28 -37.97 -10.25
CA ALA A 406 29.23 -37.84 -11.36
C ALA A 406 30.51 -37.10 -10.94
N LYS A 407 30.40 -36.10 -10.06
CA LYS A 407 31.53 -35.29 -9.56
C LYS A 407 32.27 -35.94 -8.38
N GLU A 408 31.58 -36.66 -7.50
CA GLU A 408 32.21 -37.35 -6.37
C GLU A 408 32.59 -38.80 -6.73
N SER A 409 33.90 -39.13 -6.69
CA SER A 409 34.41 -40.43 -7.14
C SER A 409 33.78 -41.65 -6.47
N ASN A 410 33.40 -41.54 -5.20
CA ASN A 410 32.88 -42.64 -4.38
C ASN A 410 31.39 -42.48 -4.02
N ALA A 411 30.70 -41.48 -4.57
CA ALA A 411 29.29 -41.25 -4.27
C ALA A 411 28.39 -42.19 -5.09
N GLN A 412 27.38 -42.74 -4.43
CA GLN A 412 26.37 -43.57 -5.07
C GLN A 412 25.22 -42.71 -5.58
N TYR A 413 24.73 -43.04 -6.77
CA TYR A 413 23.47 -42.52 -7.27
C TYR A 413 22.32 -43.24 -6.58
N THR A 414 21.66 -42.59 -5.62
CA THR A 414 20.50 -43.12 -4.87
C THR A 414 19.17 -42.66 -5.44
N GLY A 415 19.19 -41.66 -6.33
CA GLY A 415 18.00 -40.94 -6.80
C GLY A 415 17.56 -39.81 -5.86
N LYS A 416 18.21 -39.66 -4.69
CA LYS A 416 17.95 -38.59 -3.71
C LYS A 416 19.15 -37.65 -3.57
N ASN A 417 20.04 -37.60 -4.57
CA ASN A 417 21.29 -36.85 -4.48
C ASN A 417 21.19 -35.41 -5.00
N ALA A 418 19.98 -34.92 -5.29
CA ALA A 418 19.80 -33.55 -5.76
C ALA A 418 20.18 -32.56 -4.66
N VAL A 419 20.75 -31.43 -5.06
CA VAL A 419 21.26 -30.43 -4.13
C VAL A 419 20.13 -29.56 -3.60
N SER A 420 20.05 -29.47 -2.28
CA SER A 420 19.25 -28.46 -1.57
C SER A 420 20.17 -27.64 -0.69
N LEU A 421 19.81 -26.37 -0.53
CA LEU A 421 20.41 -25.47 0.43
C LEU A 421 19.61 -25.54 1.72
N ALA A 422 20.27 -25.76 2.85
CA ALA A 422 19.65 -25.72 4.17
C ALA A 422 20.21 -24.55 4.97
N VAL A 423 19.31 -23.78 5.58
CA VAL A 423 19.64 -22.66 6.46
C VAL A 423 19.05 -22.93 7.83
N SER A 424 19.91 -22.92 8.85
CA SER A 424 19.49 -23.07 10.26
C SER A 424 18.90 -21.78 10.82
N ASP A 425 18.03 -21.89 11.80
CA ASP A 425 17.44 -20.75 12.52
C ASP A 425 18.40 -19.97 13.42
N ASN A 426 19.68 -20.34 13.49
CA ASN A 426 20.64 -19.76 14.43
C ASN A 426 20.89 -18.24 14.20
N PHE A 427 20.62 -17.71 12.99
CA PHE A 427 20.78 -16.28 12.71
C PHE A 427 19.62 -15.42 13.25
N LYS A 428 18.53 -16.05 13.73
CA LYS A 428 17.39 -15.34 14.36
C LYS A 428 17.85 -14.43 15.50
N TYR A 429 18.85 -14.85 16.27
CA TYR A 429 19.38 -14.04 17.38
C TYR A 429 20.01 -12.72 16.91
N LEU A 430 20.88 -12.75 15.90
CA LEU A 430 21.47 -11.52 15.34
C LEU A 430 20.41 -10.65 14.65
N LEU A 431 19.45 -11.30 14.01
CA LEU A 431 18.36 -10.63 13.33
C LEU A 431 17.41 -9.92 14.31
N GLU A 432 17.08 -10.52 15.44
CA GLU A 432 16.31 -9.88 16.52
C GLU A 432 17.01 -8.63 17.06
N LYS A 433 18.33 -8.69 17.26
CA LYS A 433 19.10 -7.50 17.64
C LYS A 433 19.05 -6.41 16.57
N SER A 434 19.01 -6.79 15.29
CA SER A 434 18.83 -5.82 14.20
C SER A 434 17.43 -5.18 14.25
N TYR A 435 16.41 -5.95 14.60
CA TYR A 435 15.04 -5.43 14.77
C TYR A 435 14.95 -4.41 15.91
N ASP A 436 15.67 -4.61 17.01
CA ASP A 436 15.64 -3.68 18.14
C ASP A 436 16.47 -2.41 17.89
N ALA A 437 17.50 -2.50 17.06
CA ALA A 437 18.42 -1.40 16.81
C ALA A 437 18.03 -0.51 15.62
N ALA A 438 17.10 -0.94 14.76
CA ALA A 438 16.73 -0.20 13.56
C ALA A 438 15.22 -0.05 13.38
N ILE A 439 14.79 1.11 12.88
CA ILE A 439 13.38 1.35 12.54
C ILE A 439 12.93 0.37 11.45
N TRP A 440 13.70 0.27 10.36
CA TRP A 440 13.50 -0.69 9.28
C TRP A 440 14.69 -1.64 9.17
N THR A 441 14.42 -2.94 9.21
CA THR A 441 15.41 -3.98 8.89
C THR A 441 15.04 -4.61 7.55
N THR A 442 15.90 -4.44 6.56
CA THR A 442 15.80 -5.05 5.22
C THR A 442 16.71 -6.26 5.15
N ILE A 443 16.12 -7.42 4.94
CA ILE A 443 16.80 -8.70 4.89
C ILE A 443 17.04 -9.03 3.43
N ILE A 444 18.31 -9.16 3.05
CA ILE A 444 18.76 -9.41 1.69
C ILE A 444 18.87 -10.93 1.48
N ASP A 445 18.23 -11.42 0.43
CA ASP A 445 18.18 -12.84 0.07
C ASP A 445 17.85 -13.74 1.27
N PRO A 446 16.65 -13.57 1.88
CA PRO A 446 16.28 -14.22 3.13
C PRO A 446 16.37 -15.76 3.08
N LYS A 447 16.14 -16.37 1.90
CA LYS A 447 16.05 -17.85 1.70
C LYS A 447 15.15 -18.58 2.70
N VAL A 448 14.18 -17.86 3.26
CA VAL A 448 13.17 -18.35 4.18
C VAL A 448 11.79 -17.93 3.69
N THR A 449 10.77 -18.66 4.12
CA THR A 449 9.36 -18.35 3.82
C THR A 449 8.82 -17.27 4.78
N LEU A 450 7.64 -16.71 4.49
CA LEU A 450 7.05 -15.62 5.28
C LEU A 450 6.76 -16.02 6.74
N ASP A 451 6.49 -17.30 6.99
CA ASP A 451 6.27 -17.89 8.32
C ASP A 451 7.46 -17.66 9.27
N PHE A 452 8.69 -17.60 8.74
CA PHE A 452 9.89 -17.30 9.52
C PHE A 452 9.73 -16.03 10.36
N PHE A 453 9.18 -14.97 9.76
CA PHE A 453 9.02 -13.66 10.39
C PHE A 453 7.89 -13.61 11.41
N THR A 454 6.99 -14.60 11.40
CA THR A 454 5.87 -14.67 12.36
C THR A 454 6.14 -15.45 13.63
N SER A 455 7.25 -16.19 13.69
CA SER A 455 7.71 -16.83 14.94
C SER A 455 7.86 -15.80 16.08
N ASN A 456 8.07 -14.53 15.72
CA ASN A 456 8.36 -13.41 16.62
C ASN A 456 7.18 -12.43 16.62
N ASN A 457 6.31 -12.53 17.63
CA ASN A 457 5.02 -11.82 17.76
C ASN A 457 5.05 -10.27 17.69
N ASP A 458 6.22 -9.64 17.56
CA ASP A 458 6.41 -8.19 17.65
C ASP A 458 6.88 -7.53 16.33
N VAL A 459 6.91 -8.27 15.22
CA VAL A 459 7.43 -7.75 13.93
C VAL A 459 6.32 -7.64 12.89
N VAL A 460 6.27 -6.48 12.21
CA VAL A 460 5.34 -6.21 11.10
C VAL A 460 6.14 -6.12 9.80
N LEU A 461 5.69 -6.85 8.78
CA LEU A 461 6.24 -6.80 7.43
C LEU A 461 5.75 -5.52 6.73
N ILE A 462 6.66 -4.66 6.27
CA ILE A 462 6.28 -3.41 5.58
C ILE A 462 6.25 -3.65 4.06
N HIS A 463 7.29 -4.27 3.53
CA HIS A 463 7.43 -4.55 2.10
C HIS A 463 7.67 -6.04 1.89
N TYR A 464 6.73 -6.65 1.17
CA TYR A 464 6.66 -8.10 0.94
C TYR A 464 7.33 -8.54 -0.36
N SER A 465 7.57 -7.66 -1.33
CA SER A 465 7.78 -8.06 -2.72
C SER A 465 8.87 -7.28 -3.45
N ASP A 466 9.99 -7.03 -2.78
CA ASP A 466 11.16 -6.50 -3.47
C ASP A 466 11.75 -7.60 -4.36
N GLN A 467 11.20 -7.76 -5.57
CA GLN A 467 11.69 -8.65 -6.63
C GLN A 467 12.43 -7.81 -7.67
N TYR A 468 13.74 -7.71 -7.48
CA TYR A 468 14.67 -7.07 -8.38
C TYR A 468 15.27 -8.03 -9.43
N SER A 469 15.10 -9.33 -9.24
CA SER A 469 15.58 -10.42 -10.09
C SER A 469 14.42 -11.26 -10.64
N SER A 470 14.70 -12.05 -11.67
CA SER A 470 13.73 -12.99 -12.25
C SER A 470 13.51 -14.26 -11.40
N SER A 471 14.09 -14.32 -10.19
CA SER A 471 13.93 -15.46 -9.29
C SER A 471 12.51 -15.54 -8.71
N ALA A 472 12.14 -16.70 -8.17
CA ALA A 472 10.83 -16.84 -7.54
C ALA A 472 10.79 -16.49 -6.05
N SER A 473 11.94 -16.55 -5.41
CA SER A 473 12.16 -16.13 -4.03
C SER A 473 12.12 -14.60 -3.91
N TYR A 474 11.86 -14.12 -2.70
CA TYR A 474 12.00 -12.69 -2.38
C TYR A 474 13.47 -12.28 -2.44
N ASP A 475 13.82 -11.24 -3.18
CA ASP A 475 15.21 -10.74 -3.17
C ASP A 475 15.50 -9.93 -1.91
N ALA A 476 14.49 -9.23 -1.39
CA ALA A 476 14.53 -8.61 -0.08
C ALA A 476 13.17 -8.59 0.62
N ILE A 477 13.19 -8.54 1.95
CA ILE A 477 12.01 -8.35 2.80
C ILE A 477 12.33 -7.25 3.81
N THR A 478 11.48 -6.22 3.89
CA THR A 478 11.63 -5.15 4.89
C THR A 478 10.61 -5.32 6.00
N VAL A 479 11.11 -5.36 7.23
CA VAL A 479 10.31 -5.48 8.46
C VAL A 479 10.57 -4.35 9.43
N THR A 480 9.64 -4.12 10.34
CA THR A 480 9.76 -3.18 11.45
C THR A 480 9.23 -3.78 12.74
N ARG A 481 9.86 -3.43 13.86
CA ARG A 481 9.38 -3.72 15.21
C ARG A 481 8.65 -2.51 15.85
N GLU A 482 8.67 -1.35 15.18
CA GLU A 482 8.01 -0.10 15.61
C GLU A 482 6.49 -0.12 15.41
N THR A 483 5.84 -1.21 15.83
CA THR A 483 4.41 -1.44 15.66
C THR A 483 3.55 -0.39 16.36
N GLU A 484 4.02 0.16 17.49
CA GLU A 484 3.34 1.23 18.21
C GLU A 484 3.24 2.53 17.42
N LEU A 485 4.28 2.88 16.65
CA LEU A 485 4.25 4.09 15.83
C LEU A 485 3.11 4.02 14.81
N PHE A 486 3.00 2.88 14.12
CA PHE A 486 1.90 2.63 13.18
C PHE A 486 0.55 2.54 13.89
N ARG A 487 0.47 1.85 15.04
CA ARG A 487 -0.77 1.79 15.86
C ARG A 487 -1.22 3.20 16.28
N ARG A 488 -0.32 4.08 16.70
CA ARG A 488 -0.67 5.46 17.10
C ARG A 488 -1.14 6.30 15.92
N VAL A 489 -0.52 6.17 14.75
CA VAL A 489 -0.97 6.86 13.54
C VAL A 489 -2.36 6.38 13.14
N LEU A 490 -2.61 5.08 13.25
CA LEU A 490 -3.92 4.51 12.94
C LEU A 490 -4.99 4.86 14.01
N GLN A 491 -4.63 4.86 15.28
CA GLN A 491 -5.54 5.25 16.36
C GLN A 491 -5.91 6.74 16.31
N LYS A 492 -5.01 7.62 15.87
CA LYS A 492 -5.30 9.06 15.70
C LYS A 492 -6.24 9.36 14.54
N GLY A 493 -6.35 8.48 13.54
CA GLY A 493 -7.21 8.68 12.38
C GLY A 493 -8.15 7.51 12.16
N GLN A 494 -9.14 7.29 13.04
CA GLN A 494 -10.24 6.32 12.90
C GLN A 494 -9.95 4.91 12.31
N THR A 495 -8.69 4.47 12.23
CA THR A 495 -8.28 3.38 11.32
C THR A 495 -8.31 2.03 12.02
N GLY A 496 -8.42 0.98 11.21
CA GLY A 496 -8.73 -0.39 11.63
C GLY A 496 -7.53 -1.21 12.08
N ILE A 497 -7.62 -2.52 11.89
CA ILE A 497 -6.65 -3.50 12.39
C ILE A 497 -5.44 -3.55 11.43
N ILE A 498 -4.24 -3.27 11.93
CA ILE A 498 -2.98 -3.26 11.17
C ILE A 498 -2.85 -4.51 10.30
N ASP A 499 -3.09 -5.67 10.89
CA ASP A 499 -2.89 -6.97 10.25
C ASP A 499 -3.72 -7.13 8.98
N GLU A 500 -4.99 -6.67 8.99
CA GLU A 500 -5.86 -6.76 7.82
C GLU A 500 -5.49 -5.75 6.74
N PHE A 501 -5.10 -4.52 7.13
CA PHE A 501 -4.59 -3.53 6.18
C PHE A 501 -3.34 -4.04 5.48
N ASN A 502 -2.40 -4.56 6.26
CA ASN A 502 -1.10 -5.02 5.79
C ASN A 502 -1.21 -6.29 4.95
N SER A 503 -2.10 -7.21 5.34
CA SER A 503 -2.41 -8.40 4.55
C SER A 503 -2.99 -8.03 3.18
N PHE A 504 -3.84 -7.01 3.09
CA PHE A 504 -4.48 -6.59 1.85
C PHE A 504 -3.53 -5.79 0.95
N ASN A 505 -2.80 -4.82 1.50
CA ASN A 505 -1.78 -4.05 0.79
C ASN A 505 -0.74 -3.45 1.77
N GLY A 506 0.48 -3.98 1.73
CA GLY A 506 1.57 -3.58 2.64
C GLY A 506 2.04 -2.13 2.51
N GLU A 507 1.94 -1.54 1.31
CA GLU A 507 2.38 -0.15 1.08
C GLU A 507 1.48 0.88 1.78
N TRP A 508 0.24 0.52 2.11
CA TRP A 508 -0.72 1.45 2.69
C TRP A 508 -0.34 1.92 4.08
N LEU A 509 0.35 1.09 4.88
CA LEU A 509 0.86 1.51 6.18
C LEU A 509 1.81 2.70 6.05
N LEU A 510 2.68 2.69 5.04
CA LEU A 510 3.60 3.80 4.78
C LEU A 510 2.88 5.02 4.22
N LYS A 511 1.98 4.81 3.25
CA LYS A 511 1.18 5.92 2.68
C LYS A 511 0.36 6.62 3.77
N MET A 512 -0.20 5.88 4.73
CA MET A 512 -0.97 6.45 5.84
C MET A 512 -0.17 7.40 6.74
N LEU A 513 1.16 7.24 6.84
CA LEU A 513 2.01 8.15 7.62
C LEU A 513 2.04 9.56 7.00
N THR A 514 2.06 9.66 5.67
CA THR A 514 2.28 10.91 4.93
C THR A 514 1.03 11.41 4.19
N ALA A 515 0.00 10.57 4.07
CA ALA A 515 -1.23 10.84 3.33
C ALA A 515 -2.03 12.01 3.91
N LYS A 516 -2.67 12.77 3.02
CA LYS A 516 -3.67 13.79 3.39
C LYS A 516 -4.98 13.10 3.82
N ASP A 517 -5.83 13.81 4.56
CA ASP A 517 -7.07 13.23 5.11
C ASP A 517 -7.98 12.58 4.05
N ASN A 518 -8.06 13.14 2.83
CA ASN A 518 -8.85 12.55 1.74
C ASN A 518 -8.28 11.20 1.26
N GLU A 519 -6.97 11.05 1.20
CA GLU A 519 -6.31 9.79 0.82
C GLU A 519 -6.50 8.73 1.90
N LYS A 520 -6.43 9.13 3.19
CA LYS A 520 -6.71 8.23 4.31
C LYS A 520 -8.14 7.67 4.24
N LYS A 521 -9.12 8.56 4.02
CA LYS A 521 -10.54 8.17 3.83
C LYS A 521 -10.71 7.22 2.64
N SER A 522 -10.00 7.46 1.54
CA SER A 522 -10.05 6.59 0.36
C SER A 522 -9.59 5.17 0.72
N ILE A 523 -8.44 5.03 1.37
CA ILE A 523 -7.88 3.73 1.76
C ILE A 523 -8.79 3.00 2.78
N GLU A 524 -9.31 3.72 3.78
CA GLU A 524 -10.30 3.17 4.73
C GLU A 524 -11.53 2.65 4.00
N GLY A 525 -12.05 3.42 3.04
CA GLY A 525 -13.16 3.02 2.18
C GLY A 525 -12.90 1.69 1.48
N ILE A 526 -11.71 1.49 0.92
CA ILE A 526 -11.36 0.25 0.23
C ILE A 526 -11.37 -0.93 1.20
N ILE A 527 -10.82 -0.77 2.41
CA ILE A 527 -10.86 -1.80 3.46
C ILE A 527 -12.30 -2.14 3.86
N GLY A 528 -13.14 -1.12 4.06
CA GLY A 528 -14.56 -1.31 4.38
C GLY A 528 -15.31 -2.04 3.27
N ALA A 529 -15.07 -1.65 2.02
CA ALA A 529 -15.72 -2.22 0.85
C ALA A 529 -15.35 -3.68 0.62
N TYR A 530 -14.07 -4.07 0.69
CA TYR A 530 -13.72 -5.49 0.46
C TYR A 530 -14.32 -6.39 1.53
N LYS A 531 -14.31 -5.99 2.81
CA LYS A 531 -14.93 -6.76 3.89
C LYS A 531 -16.42 -6.94 3.65
N PHE A 532 -17.09 -5.86 3.26
CA PHE A 532 -18.52 -5.87 2.98
C PHE A 532 -18.87 -6.78 1.80
N ILE A 533 -18.20 -6.61 0.65
CA ILE A 533 -18.45 -7.43 -0.55
C ILE A 533 -18.06 -8.90 -0.32
N THR A 534 -16.94 -9.16 0.35
CA THR A 534 -16.55 -10.55 0.69
C THR A 534 -17.63 -11.21 1.55
N GLY A 535 -18.19 -10.50 2.53
CA GLY A 535 -19.31 -11.00 3.33
C GLY A 535 -20.61 -11.26 2.56
N ILE A 536 -20.79 -10.64 1.38
CA ILE A 536 -21.92 -10.89 0.48
C ILE A 536 -21.72 -12.18 -0.33
N VAL A 537 -20.48 -12.50 -0.74
CA VAL A 537 -20.19 -13.60 -1.66
C VAL A 537 -19.70 -14.90 -1.01
N ILE A 538 -19.22 -14.84 0.25
CA ILE A 538 -18.57 -15.97 0.93
C ILE A 538 -19.49 -17.18 1.20
N GLY A 539 -20.81 -16.99 1.14
CA GLY A 539 -21.79 -18.06 1.39
C GLY A 539 -22.00 -19.05 0.24
N ALA A 540 -21.29 -18.88 -0.87
CA ALA A 540 -21.39 -19.68 -2.08
C ALA A 540 -20.40 -20.85 -2.11
N ASP A 541 -20.58 -21.79 -3.03
CA ASP A 541 -19.64 -22.88 -3.30
C ASP A 541 -18.42 -22.44 -4.15
N ILE A 542 -17.99 -21.19 -3.99
CA ILE A 542 -16.84 -20.57 -4.63
C ILE A 542 -15.93 -20.01 -3.54
N THR A 543 -14.66 -20.38 -3.56
CA THR A 543 -13.66 -19.82 -2.64
C THR A 543 -13.17 -18.48 -3.19
N TRP A 544 -13.47 -17.38 -2.50
CA TRP A 544 -13.12 -16.02 -2.93
C TRP A 544 -11.85 -15.51 -2.26
N VAL A 545 -10.93 -14.96 -3.06
CA VAL A 545 -9.71 -14.29 -2.63
C VAL A 545 -9.80 -12.80 -3.04
N PRO A 546 -9.91 -11.86 -2.08
CA PRO A 546 -9.88 -10.44 -2.39
C PRO A 546 -8.43 -9.97 -2.64
N LEU A 547 -8.20 -9.18 -3.69
CA LEU A 547 -6.90 -8.66 -4.11
C LEU A 547 -6.93 -7.14 -4.25
N SER A 548 -5.83 -6.49 -3.87
CA SER A 548 -5.53 -5.10 -4.21
C SER A 548 -5.10 -4.99 -5.67
N VAL A 549 -5.92 -4.34 -6.50
CA VAL A 549 -5.59 -4.14 -7.94
C VAL A 549 -4.38 -3.23 -8.09
N ALA A 550 -4.25 -2.23 -7.20
CA ALA A 550 -3.08 -1.38 -7.10
C ALA A 550 -1.78 -2.16 -6.90
N GLU A 551 -1.79 -3.28 -6.16
CA GLU A 551 -0.59 -4.12 -5.97
C GLU A 551 -0.34 -5.07 -7.17
N MET A 552 -1.41 -5.48 -7.85
CA MET A 552 -1.33 -6.37 -9.02
C MET A 552 -0.86 -5.65 -10.29
N ILE A 553 -1.54 -4.57 -10.65
CA ILE A 553 -1.23 -3.79 -11.86
C ILE A 553 0.06 -2.99 -11.67
N ARG A 554 0.42 -2.69 -10.42
CA ARG A 554 1.61 -1.93 -10.03
C ARG A 554 2.46 -2.82 -9.11
N VAL A 555 3.37 -3.59 -9.67
CA VAL A 555 4.36 -4.27 -8.83
C VAL A 555 5.46 -3.24 -8.53
N SER A 556 5.29 -2.57 -7.38
CA SER A 556 6.18 -1.62 -6.69
C SER A 556 6.59 -0.35 -7.46
N GLY A 557 5.78 0.70 -7.32
CA GLY A 557 6.16 2.09 -7.55
C GLY A 557 5.93 2.87 -6.25
N ASN A 558 6.98 3.03 -5.44
CA ASN A 558 6.82 3.75 -4.19
C ASN A 558 6.56 5.24 -4.45
N ILE A 559 5.65 5.82 -3.65
CA ILE A 559 5.42 7.26 -3.41
C ILE A 559 5.86 8.15 -4.61
N GLY A 560 5.06 8.16 -5.67
CA GLY A 560 5.25 9.10 -6.79
C GLY A 560 6.41 8.81 -7.76
N LEU A 561 7.14 7.70 -7.62
CA LEU A 561 8.14 7.28 -8.59
C LEU A 561 7.57 6.23 -9.55
N ILE A 562 7.64 6.54 -10.85
CA ILE A 562 7.18 5.69 -11.94
C ILE A 562 8.16 4.51 -12.06
N VAL A 563 7.75 3.31 -11.65
CA VAL A 563 8.35 2.08 -12.19
C VAL A 563 7.54 1.67 -13.41
N SER A 564 8.21 1.62 -14.55
CA SER A 564 7.64 1.34 -15.87
C SER A 564 7.37 -0.15 -16.14
N GLU A 565 7.55 -1.06 -15.17
CA GLU A 565 7.90 -2.45 -15.48
C GLU A 565 7.28 -3.50 -14.51
N SER A 566 5.95 -3.65 -14.48
CA SER A 566 5.25 -4.83 -13.90
C SER A 566 4.52 -5.63 -14.98
N GLU A 567 4.44 -6.96 -14.92
CA GLU A 567 3.88 -7.79 -16.01
C GLU A 567 2.42 -7.49 -16.35
N PHE A 568 1.66 -6.94 -15.40
CA PHE A 568 0.25 -6.54 -15.57
C PHE A 568 0.10 -5.02 -15.81
N SER A 569 1.21 -4.30 -16.04
CA SER A 569 1.19 -2.86 -16.32
C SER A 569 0.53 -2.55 -17.65
N ARG A 570 -0.42 -1.61 -17.62
CA ARG A 570 -1.16 -1.12 -18.80
C ARG A 570 -0.24 -0.64 -19.91
N ASN A 571 0.85 0.04 -19.54
CA ASN A 571 1.81 0.62 -20.47
C ASN A 571 2.55 -0.44 -21.30
N LEU A 572 2.79 -1.63 -20.73
CA LEU A 572 3.46 -2.72 -21.42
C LEU A 572 2.57 -3.42 -22.45
N HIS A 573 1.25 -3.38 -22.24
CA HIS A 573 0.24 -4.01 -23.11
C HIS A 573 -0.43 -3.04 -24.09
N GLY A 574 0.18 -1.89 -24.35
CA GLY A 574 -0.30 -0.92 -25.35
C GLY A 574 -1.47 -0.02 -24.91
N TYR A 575 -2.01 -0.19 -23.70
CA TYR A 575 -3.09 0.66 -23.18
C TYR A 575 -2.52 1.93 -22.51
N ARG A 576 -2.48 3.04 -23.26
CA ARG A 576 -1.91 4.33 -22.81
C ARG A 576 -2.92 5.27 -22.14
N SER A 577 -4.22 5.04 -22.31
CA SER A 577 -5.29 5.84 -21.70
C SER A 577 -6.59 5.03 -21.54
N GLY A 578 -7.28 5.24 -20.42
CA GLY A 578 -8.54 4.57 -20.08
C GLY A 578 -8.83 4.64 -18.58
N ALA A 579 -10.09 4.86 -18.21
CA ALA A 579 -10.54 4.82 -16.82
C ALA A 579 -10.72 3.35 -16.43
N ILE A 580 -9.74 2.76 -15.73
CA ILE A 580 -9.76 1.39 -15.19
C ILE A 580 -9.60 1.48 -13.67
N SER A 581 -10.39 0.69 -12.95
CA SER A 581 -10.34 0.57 -11.48
C SER A 581 -8.97 0.10 -10.98
N ASP A 582 -8.51 0.66 -9.86
CA ASP A 582 -7.30 0.28 -9.13
C ASP A 582 -7.57 -0.17 -7.68
N ASP A 583 -8.84 -0.36 -7.32
CA ASP A 583 -9.26 -0.65 -5.95
C ASP A 583 -9.18 -2.15 -5.60
N ILE A 584 -10.22 -2.94 -5.93
CA ILE A 584 -10.35 -4.33 -5.46
C ILE A 584 -10.74 -5.26 -6.62
N LEU A 585 -10.17 -6.46 -6.61
CA LEU A 585 -10.60 -7.59 -7.43
C LEU A 585 -10.88 -8.80 -6.52
N LEU A 586 -12.11 -9.30 -6.51
CA LEU A 586 -12.39 -10.61 -5.92
C LEU A 586 -12.21 -11.69 -6.98
N VAL A 587 -11.37 -12.67 -6.66
CA VAL A 587 -11.10 -13.82 -7.53
C VAL A 587 -11.68 -15.08 -6.90
N GLY A 588 -12.65 -15.67 -7.60
CA GLY A 588 -13.36 -16.87 -7.15
C GLY A 588 -12.82 -18.14 -7.79
N PHE A 589 -12.65 -19.20 -7.00
CA PHE A 589 -12.14 -20.50 -7.45
C PHE A 589 -13.20 -21.59 -7.31
N LYS A 590 -13.48 -22.29 -8.42
CA LYS A 590 -14.35 -23.48 -8.42
C LYS A 590 -14.11 -24.34 -9.65
N ALA A 591 -13.82 -25.64 -9.45
CA ALA A 591 -13.75 -26.66 -10.51
C ALA A 591 -12.93 -26.23 -11.75
N GLN A 592 -11.67 -25.82 -11.55
CA GLN A 592 -10.78 -25.30 -12.61
C GLN A 592 -11.29 -24.08 -13.39
N LYS A 593 -12.25 -23.35 -12.81
CA LYS A 593 -12.72 -22.06 -13.30
C LYS A 593 -12.40 -20.95 -12.32
N ILE A 594 -12.03 -19.80 -12.89
CA ILE A 594 -11.83 -18.54 -12.17
C ILE A 594 -12.96 -17.57 -12.51
N TYR A 595 -13.50 -16.93 -11.48
CA TYR A 595 -14.52 -15.89 -11.57
C TYR A 595 -13.90 -14.56 -11.14
N LEU A 596 -14.09 -13.52 -11.96
CA LEU A 596 -13.54 -12.19 -11.71
C LEU A 596 -14.67 -11.22 -11.37
N LEU A 597 -14.63 -10.67 -10.14
CA LEU A 597 -15.55 -9.65 -9.66
C LEU A 597 -14.78 -8.39 -9.24
N PRO A 598 -14.61 -7.41 -10.14
CA PRO A 598 -14.01 -6.13 -9.80
C PRO A 598 -14.96 -5.30 -8.93
N VAL A 599 -14.36 -4.50 -8.03
CA VAL A 599 -15.08 -3.59 -7.14
C VAL A 599 -14.37 -2.23 -7.14
N GLU A 600 -15.07 -1.19 -7.57
CA GLU A 600 -14.62 0.21 -7.47
C GLU A 600 -15.18 0.84 -6.20
N VAL A 601 -14.37 1.66 -5.53
CA VAL A 601 -14.69 2.28 -4.26
C VAL A 601 -14.67 3.80 -4.37
N LYS A 602 -15.62 4.45 -3.68
CA LYS A 602 -15.71 5.90 -3.56
C LYS A 602 -16.03 6.28 -2.12
N THR A 603 -15.35 7.29 -1.58
CA THR A 603 -15.53 7.71 -0.19
C THR A 603 -15.70 9.23 -0.08
N GLY A 604 -16.65 9.68 0.74
CA GLY A 604 -16.92 11.08 1.04
C GLY A 604 -18.11 11.64 0.26
N ALA A 605 -17.90 12.70 -0.51
CA ALA A 605 -18.96 13.32 -1.30
C ALA A 605 -19.52 12.37 -2.37
N LYS A 606 -20.78 12.58 -2.75
CA LYS A 606 -21.48 11.73 -3.73
C LYS A 606 -20.70 11.70 -5.06
N PRO A 607 -20.20 10.52 -5.50
CA PRO A 607 -19.29 10.41 -6.64
C PRO A 607 -20.03 10.47 -7.98
N ASN A 608 -19.26 10.70 -9.06
CA ASN A 608 -19.75 10.44 -10.42
C ASN A 608 -19.77 8.92 -10.68
N TYR A 609 -20.95 8.32 -10.52
CA TYR A 609 -21.14 6.87 -10.67
C TYR A 609 -20.90 6.36 -12.09
N ASP A 610 -21.08 7.18 -13.13
CA ASP A 610 -20.92 6.72 -14.52
C ASP A 610 -19.44 6.46 -14.83
N LYS A 611 -18.56 7.29 -14.27
CA LYS A 611 -17.11 7.05 -14.32
C LYS A 611 -16.73 5.77 -13.57
N ALA A 612 -17.28 5.55 -12.37
CA ALA A 612 -16.98 4.37 -11.55
C ALA A 612 -17.45 3.05 -12.21
N VAL A 613 -18.62 3.05 -12.85
CA VAL A 613 -19.12 1.90 -13.62
C VAL A 613 -18.20 1.60 -14.80
N LYS A 614 -17.78 2.64 -15.56
CA LYS A 614 -16.81 2.48 -16.65
C LYS A 614 -15.49 1.89 -16.13
N GLN A 615 -14.96 2.39 -15.01
CA GLN A 615 -13.73 1.88 -14.39
C GLN A 615 -13.81 0.39 -14.04
N THR A 616 -14.93 -0.04 -13.47
CA THR A 616 -15.17 -1.43 -13.07
C THR A 616 -15.22 -2.36 -14.29
N LYS A 617 -15.96 -1.94 -15.33
CA LYS A 617 -16.09 -2.71 -16.58
C LYS A 617 -14.79 -2.82 -17.35
N GLU A 618 -14.05 -1.71 -17.47
CA GLU A 618 -12.78 -1.71 -18.16
C GLU A 618 -11.75 -2.60 -17.46
N LEU A 619 -11.75 -2.66 -16.12
CA LEU A 619 -10.91 -3.61 -15.38
C LEU A 619 -11.26 -5.06 -15.73
N LYS A 620 -12.57 -5.41 -15.73
CA LYS A 620 -13.01 -6.76 -16.10
C LYS A 620 -12.61 -7.12 -17.52
N ARG A 621 -12.86 -6.21 -18.47
CA ARG A 621 -12.51 -6.36 -19.89
C ARG A 621 -11.02 -6.61 -20.05
N TYR A 622 -10.19 -5.75 -19.46
CA TYR A 622 -8.73 -5.85 -19.52
C TYR A 622 -8.22 -7.22 -19.02
N LEU A 623 -8.69 -7.68 -17.86
CA LEU A 623 -8.28 -8.97 -17.31
C LEU A 623 -8.79 -10.15 -18.14
N ASN A 624 -10.01 -10.06 -18.69
CA ASN A 624 -10.54 -11.09 -19.58
C ASN A 624 -9.74 -11.18 -20.88
N THR A 625 -9.31 -10.06 -21.46
CA THR A 625 -8.43 -10.04 -22.65
C THR A 625 -7.04 -10.62 -22.34
N LEU A 626 -6.52 -10.37 -21.14
CA LEU A 626 -5.19 -10.86 -20.74
C LEU A 626 -5.16 -12.33 -20.30
N LEU A 627 -6.22 -12.83 -19.67
CA LEU A 627 -6.25 -14.17 -19.08
C LEU A 627 -7.11 -15.16 -19.89
N GLY A 628 -8.05 -14.67 -20.70
CA GLY A 628 -9.02 -15.49 -21.44
C GLY A 628 -8.44 -16.26 -22.63
N PRO A 629 -7.74 -15.62 -23.59
CA PRO A 629 -7.33 -16.28 -24.83
C PRO A 629 -6.35 -17.44 -24.60
N ARG A 630 -6.39 -18.46 -25.45
CA ARG A 630 -5.57 -19.68 -25.33
C ARG A 630 -4.29 -19.62 -26.18
N THR A 631 -3.51 -18.56 -25.99
CA THR A 631 -2.20 -18.39 -26.64
C THR A 631 -1.04 -18.72 -25.69
N PHE A 632 0.18 -18.73 -26.21
CA PHE A 632 1.40 -18.89 -25.40
C PHE A 632 1.55 -17.77 -24.36
N ALA A 633 1.43 -16.51 -24.76
CA ALA A 633 1.59 -15.37 -23.85
C ALA A 633 0.54 -15.40 -22.72
N ASN A 634 -0.72 -15.67 -23.07
CA ASN A 634 -1.80 -15.73 -22.09
C ASN A 634 -1.64 -16.89 -21.10
N LYS A 635 -1.01 -18.02 -21.50
CA LYS A 635 -0.65 -19.09 -20.56
C LYS A 635 0.34 -18.62 -19.50
N LEU A 636 1.36 -17.85 -19.89
CA LEU A 636 2.31 -17.26 -18.96
C LEU A 636 1.61 -16.27 -18.01
N TYR A 637 0.75 -15.38 -18.53
CA TYR A 637 0.00 -14.44 -17.69
C TYR A 637 -0.93 -15.15 -16.71
N ARG A 638 -1.59 -16.23 -17.13
CA ARG A 638 -2.43 -17.05 -16.24
C ARG A 638 -1.64 -17.66 -15.10
N ALA A 639 -0.46 -18.19 -15.36
CA ALA A 639 0.42 -18.78 -14.35
C ALA A 639 0.95 -17.71 -13.37
N LEU A 640 1.41 -16.56 -13.89
CA LEU A 640 1.87 -15.44 -13.07
C LEU A 640 0.75 -14.85 -12.19
N PHE A 641 -0.48 -14.78 -12.72
CA PHE A 641 -1.64 -14.30 -11.97
C PHE A 641 -1.96 -15.23 -10.79
N ILE A 642 -1.97 -16.55 -10.99
CA ILE A 642 -2.15 -17.51 -9.89
C ILE A 642 -1.05 -17.38 -8.86
N ARG A 643 0.20 -17.20 -9.29
CA ARG A 643 1.32 -17.04 -8.37
C ARG A 643 1.12 -15.82 -7.45
N GLN A 644 0.62 -14.71 -7.98
CA GLN A 644 0.29 -13.54 -7.18
C GLN A 644 -0.86 -13.81 -6.20
N ILE A 645 -1.86 -14.59 -6.60
CA ILE A 645 -2.98 -14.98 -5.72
C ILE A 645 -2.49 -15.86 -4.58
N LEU A 646 -1.62 -16.83 -4.85
CA LEU A 646 -1.05 -17.69 -3.81
C LEU A 646 -0.24 -16.88 -2.80
N THR A 647 0.55 -15.90 -3.26
CA THR A 647 1.23 -14.96 -2.37
C THR A 647 0.25 -14.17 -1.50
N GLN A 648 -0.92 -13.77 -2.04
CA GLN A 648 -1.95 -13.12 -1.24
C GLN A 648 -2.58 -14.05 -0.21
N ILE A 649 -2.83 -15.33 -0.57
CA ILE A 649 -3.32 -16.35 0.37
C ILE A 649 -2.32 -16.57 1.50
N ASP A 650 -1.02 -16.60 1.20
CA ASP A 650 0.03 -16.70 2.22
C ASP A 650 -0.09 -15.54 3.22
N LYS A 651 -0.28 -14.29 2.75
CA LYS A 651 -0.48 -13.13 3.62
C LYS A 651 -1.75 -13.24 4.48
N TYR A 652 -2.88 -13.65 3.91
CA TYR A 652 -4.12 -13.80 4.69
C TYR A 652 -4.01 -14.89 5.75
N THR A 653 -3.31 -15.98 5.43
CA THR A 653 -3.02 -17.06 6.38
C THR A 653 -2.08 -16.56 7.48
N LEU A 654 -1.05 -15.79 7.10
CA LEU A 654 -0.08 -15.16 8.01
C LEU A 654 -0.77 -14.30 9.08
N TYR A 655 -1.68 -13.44 8.64
CA TYR A 655 -2.40 -12.49 9.51
C TYR A 655 -3.72 -13.04 10.07
N LYS A 656 -4.05 -14.32 9.80
CA LYS A 656 -5.26 -15.00 10.28
C LYS A 656 -6.55 -14.21 9.99
N VAL A 657 -6.65 -13.64 8.79
CA VAL A 657 -7.79 -12.81 8.37
C VAL A 657 -9.02 -13.67 8.07
N PHE A 658 -8.80 -14.88 7.57
CA PHE A 658 -9.82 -15.89 7.27
C PHE A 658 -9.68 -17.09 8.21
N ASP A 659 -10.68 -17.97 8.22
CA ASP A 659 -10.60 -19.24 8.93
C ASP A 659 -9.46 -20.10 8.37
N ALA A 660 -8.78 -20.84 9.24
CA ALA A 660 -7.54 -21.56 8.91
C ALA A 660 -7.67 -22.49 7.68
N ASN A 661 -8.86 -23.07 7.48
CA ASN A 661 -9.11 -24.07 6.44
C ASN A 661 -9.83 -23.50 5.20
N TYR A 662 -10.06 -22.19 5.16
CA TYR A 662 -10.88 -21.57 4.09
C TYR A 662 -10.23 -21.72 2.70
N PHE A 663 -8.89 -21.68 2.62
CA PHE A 663 -8.16 -21.77 1.35
C PHE A 663 -7.66 -23.19 1.02
N ASP A 664 -7.93 -24.20 1.86
CA ASP A 664 -7.39 -25.56 1.71
C ASP A 664 -7.65 -26.17 0.34
N SER A 665 -8.83 -25.91 -0.23
CA SER A 665 -9.21 -26.38 -1.57
C SER A 665 -8.30 -25.81 -2.68
N ILE A 666 -7.92 -24.53 -2.58
CA ILE A 666 -7.03 -23.88 -3.55
C ILE A 666 -5.60 -24.40 -3.36
N ILE A 667 -5.16 -24.56 -2.10
CA ILE A 667 -3.81 -25.02 -1.74
C ILE A 667 -3.61 -26.49 -2.14
N ALA A 668 -4.64 -27.34 -2.00
CA ALA A 668 -4.58 -28.74 -2.43
C ALA A 668 -4.32 -28.89 -3.93
N ASP A 669 -4.93 -28.01 -4.74
CA ASP A 669 -4.79 -27.99 -6.21
C ASP A 669 -3.76 -26.94 -6.70
N ARG A 670 -2.89 -26.43 -5.81
CA ARG A 670 -1.93 -25.34 -6.09
C ARG A 670 -1.17 -25.54 -7.42
N GLU A 671 -0.65 -26.75 -7.61
CA GLU A 671 0.20 -27.10 -8.75
C GLU A 671 -0.60 -27.20 -10.04
N LEU A 672 -1.89 -27.55 -9.95
CA LEU A 672 -2.81 -27.57 -11.08
C LEU A 672 -3.17 -26.15 -11.55
N TRP A 673 -3.36 -25.22 -10.61
CA TRP A 673 -3.61 -23.80 -10.93
C TRP A 673 -2.39 -23.13 -11.56
N LEU A 674 -1.18 -23.40 -11.06
CA LEU A 674 0.08 -22.82 -11.56
C LEU A 674 0.44 -23.23 -13.00
N ARG A 675 -0.17 -24.29 -13.54
CA ARG A 675 -0.04 -24.63 -14.97
C ARG A 675 -0.63 -23.57 -15.89
N GLY A 676 -1.59 -22.78 -15.38
CA GLY A 676 -2.28 -21.77 -16.17
C GLY A 676 -3.25 -22.36 -17.21
N GLU A 677 -3.82 -23.54 -16.94
CA GLU A 677 -4.77 -24.21 -17.86
C GLU A 677 -6.25 -23.99 -17.49
N TYR A 678 -6.53 -23.22 -16.43
CA TYR A 678 -7.90 -22.90 -15.99
C TYR A 678 -8.67 -22.03 -17.00
N GLN A 679 -10.00 -22.03 -16.87
CA GLN A 679 -10.90 -21.22 -17.69
C GLN A 679 -11.47 -20.04 -16.90
N LEU A 680 -11.77 -18.94 -17.59
CA LEU A 680 -12.56 -17.87 -17.00
C LEU A 680 -14.05 -18.21 -17.17
N ALA A 681 -14.83 -17.89 -16.15
CA ALA A 681 -16.28 -18.04 -16.17
C ALA A 681 -16.95 -16.85 -15.48
N ASP A 682 -18.16 -16.54 -15.91
CA ASP A 682 -19.08 -15.67 -15.20
C ASP A 682 -20.12 -16.51 -14.44
N ILE A 683 -20.71 -15.91 -13.42
CA ILE A 683 -21.79 -16.52 -12.65
C ILE A 683 -23.11 -16.21 -13.36
N GLU A 684 -23.92 -17.24 -13.57
CA GLU A 684 -25.24 -17.10 -14.19
C GLU A 684 -26.15 -16.20 -13.36
N ASN A 685 -26.82 -15.24 -14.02
CA ASN A 685 -27.76 -14.29 -13.40
C ASN A 685 -27.18 -13.49 -12.22
N TYR A 686 -25.90 -13.15 -12.27
CA TYR A 686 -25.22 -12.39 -11.23
C TYR A 686 -24.52 -11.15 -11.82
N PRO A 687 -24.36 -10.04 -11.07
CA PRO A 687 -23.69 -8.86 -11.56
C PRO A 687 -22.22 -9.11 -11.95
N GLN A 688 -21.77 -8.31 -12.89
CA GLN A 688 -20.45 -8.35 -13.48
C GLN A 688 -19.38 -7.64 -12.62
N GLY A 689 -19.80 -6.89 -11.60
CA GLY A 689 -18.95 -6.18 -10.66
C GLY A 689 -19.76 -5.24 -9.75
N PHE A 690 -19.07 -4.54 -8.85
CA PHE A 690 -19.69 -3.65 -7.86
C PHE A 690 -19.07 -2.26 -7.85
N VAL A 691 -19.86 -1.25 -7.51
CA VAL A 691 -19.38 0.08 -7.11
C VAL A 691 -19.86 0.33 -5.69
N VAL A 692 -18.95 0.46 -4.73
CA VAL A 692 -19.27 0.73 -3.33
C VAL A 692 -18.93 2.18 -3.00
N ALA A 693 -19.94 2.97 -2.63
CA ALA A 693 -19.80 4.36 -2.25
C ALA A 693 -20.11 4.55 -0.76
N HIS A 694 -19.12 4.95 0.03
CA HIS A 694 -19.30 5.41 1.40
C HIS A 694 -19.60 6.90 1.40
N VAL A 695 -20.88 7.27 1.47
CA VAL A 695 -21.35 8.65 1.28
C VAL A 695 -21.64 9.33 2.62
N ASP A 696 -21.26 10.60 2.73
CA ASP A 696 -21.54 11.42 3.91
C ASP A 696 -23.04 11.40 4.29
N SER A 697 -23.30 11.23 5.59
CA SER A 697 -24.61 10.92 6.18
C SER A 697 -25.70 11.97 5.93
N ASP A 698 -25.32 13.18 5.55
CA ASP A 698 -26.26 14.28 5.29
C ASP A 698 -27.14 14.03 4.04
N THR A 699 -26.76 13.06 3.21
CA THR A 699 -27.45 12.74 1.95
C THR A 699 -28.11 11.37 1.90
N ILE A 700 -27.78 10.46 2.83
CA ILE A 700 -28.21 9.05 2.81
C ILE A 700 -28.61 8.59 4.21
N PHE A 701 -29.87 8.19 4.38
CA PHE A 701 -30.44 7.73 5.65
C PHE A 701 -30.34 6.21 5.88
N GLY A 702 -29.91 5.44 4.88
CA GLY A 702 -29.73 3.98 4.94
C GLY A 702 -29.10 3.41 3.66
N PRO A 703 -28.64 2.14 3.66
CA PRO A 703 -28.04 1.52 2.48
C PRO A 703 -28.96 1.52 1.26
N SER A 704 -28.39 1.72 0.06
CA SER A 704 -29.12 1.74 -1.21
C SER A 704 -28.42 0.87 -2.25
N TYR A 705 -29.20 0.14 -3.06
CA TYR A 705 -28.72 -0.81 -4.05
C TYR A 705 -29.39 -0.54 -5.40
N LYS A 706 -28.59 -0.37 -6.45
CA LYS A 706 -29.11 -0.16 -7.81
C LYS A 706 -28.20 -0.78 -8.86
N GLU A 707 -28.74 -1.70 -9.65
CA GLU A 707 -28.03 -2.23 -10.81
C GLU A 707 -28.08 -1.25 -11.98
N VAL A 708 -26.91 -0.99 -12.59
CA VAL A 708 -26.76 -0.17 -13.80
C VAL A 708 -25.79 -0.88 -14.73
N GLU A 709 -26.29 -1.27 -15.89
CA GLU A 709 -25.51 -1.97 -16.92
C GLU A 709 -24.72 -3.19 -16.40
N SER A 710 -25.39 -4.05 -15.62
CA SER A 710 -24.80 -5.24 -14.98
C SER A 710 -23.75 -4.97 -13.89
N ILE A 711 -23.62 -3.72 -13.42
CA ILE A 711 -22.81 -3.35 -12.25
C ILE A 711 -23.74 -2.89 -11.13
N VAL A 712 -23.59 -3.46 -9.94
CA VAL A 712 -24.41 -3.08 -8.77
C VAL A 712 -23.75 -1.91 -8.05
N LYS A 713 -24.47 -0.78 -8.00
CA LYS A 713 -24.11 0.40 -7.22
C LYS A 713 -24.65 0.22 -5.80
N ILE A 714 -23.77 0.28 -4.82
CA ILE A 714 -24.07 0.19 -3.40
C ILE A 714 -23.69 1.50 -2.74
N GLU A 715 -24.67 2.22 -2.19
CA GLU A 715 -24.41 3.38 -1.35
C GLU A 715 -24.53 2.97 0.12
N LEU A 716 -23.45 3.15 0.90
CA LEU A 716 -23.40 2.87 2.33
C LEU A 716 -23.23 4.20 3.10
N PRO A 717 -23.92 4.39 4.24
CA PRO A 717 -23.69 5.54 5.10
C PRO A 717 -22.23 5.58 5.59
N TYR A 718 -21.59 6.75 5.54
CA TYR A 718 -20.20 6.93 5.99
C TYR A 718 -20.00 6.49 7.45
N SER A 719 -21.01 6.63 8.31
CA SER A 719 -20.97 6.20 9.70
C SER A 719 -20.66 4.70 9.87
N LEU A 720 -21.07 3.85 8.92
CA LEU A 720 -20.82 2.41 8.92
C LEU A 720 -19.34 2.08 8.64
N LEU A 721 -18.62 2.95 7.93
CA LEU A 721 -17.23 2.72 7.55
C LEU A 721 -16.35 2.44 8.76
N SER A 722 -16.55 3.21 9.85
CA SER A 722 -15.81 3.04 11.09
C SER A 722 -15.98 1.65 11.71
N VAL A 723 -17.16 1.05 11.60
CA VAL A 723 -17.46 -0.29 12.12
C VAL A 723 -16.84 -1.37 11.24
N LEU A 724 -16.97 -1.24 9.91
CA LEU A 724 -16.39 -2.17 8.94
C LEU A 724 -14.85 -2.21 9.06
N VAL A 725 -14.23 -1.06 9.23
CA VAL A 725 -12.77 -0.93 9.29
C VAL A 725 -12.23 -1.46 10.63
N LYS A 726 -12.86 -1.14 11.78
CA LYS A 726 -12.37 -1.49 13.12
C LYS A 726 -12.67 -2.92 13.57
N THR A 727 -13.69 -3.54 13.00
CA THR A 727 -14.10 -4.90 13.42
C THR A 727 -13.34 -5.93 12.59
N PRO A 728 -12.72 -6.96 13.21
CA PRO A 728 -12.08 -8.05 12.48
C PRO A 728 -13.07 -8.73 11.54
N PHE A 729 -12.61 -9.13 10.35
CA PHE A 729 -13.44 -9.72 9.31
C PHE A 729 -14.21 -10.95 9.80
N LEU A 730 -13.56 -11.86 10.53
CA LEU A 730 -14.22 -13.04 11.12
C LEU A 730 -15.35 -12.67 12.09
N LYS A 731 -15.19 -11.61 12.89
CA LYS A 731 -16.24 -11.12 13.78
C LYS A 731 -17.40 -10.48 13.00
N LEU A 732 -17.10 -9.77 11.92
CA LEU A 732 -18.14 -9.21 11.04
C LEU A 732 -18.99 -10.30 10.39
N LEU A 733 -18.38 -11.42 10.01
CA LEU A 733 -19.08 -12.58 9.44
C LEU A 733 -19.96 -13.29 10.49
N ASN A 734 -19.40 -13.57 11.67
CA ASN A 734 -20.05 -14.42 12.67
C ASN A 734 -21.05 -13.66 13.55
N ASP A 735 -20.71 -12.45 14.00
CA ASP A 735 -21.43 -11.77 15.08
C ASP A 735 -22.39 -10.68 14.57
N VAL A 736 -22.06 -10.01 13.46
CA VAL A 736 -22.75 -8.77 13.03
C VAL A 736 -23.79 -9.03 11.92
N ASN A 737 -23.75 -10.19 11.25
CA ASN A 737 -24.62 -10.55 10.11
C ASN A 737 -24.89 -9.35 9.18
N LEU A 738 -23.82 -8.85 8.55
CA LEU A 738 -23.80 -7.64 7.72
C LEU A 738 -24.91 -7.61 6.65
N GLN A 739 -25.26 -8.76 6.09
CA GLN A 739 -26.32 -8.91 5.09
C GLN A 739 -27.67 -8.42 5.64
N LYS A 740 -28.03 -8.86 6.86
CA LYS A 740 -29.27 -8.45 7.54
C LYS A 740 -29.19 -7.02 8.04
N HIS A 741 -28.05 -6.63 8.61
CA HIS A 741 -27.87 -5.29 9.19
C HIS A 741 -27.89 -4.17 8.14
N CYS A 742 -27.39 -4.45 6.92
CA CYS A 742 -27.39 -3.49 5.82
C CYS A 742 -28.58 -3.65 4.85
N HIS A 743 -29.53 -4.55 5.14
CA HIS A 743 -30.67 -4.83 4.27
C HIS A 743 -30.27 -5.15 2.81
N VAL A 744 -29.25 -5.98 2.62
CA VAL A 744 -28.79 -6.39 1.28
C VAL A 744 -29.89 -7.20 0.59
N PRO A 745 -30.33 -6.84 -0.63
CA PRO A 745 -31.28 -7.62 -1.41
C PRO A 745 -30.81 -9.07 -1.62
N GLU A 746 -31.71 -10.04 -1.50
CA GLU A 746 -31.37 -11.47 -1.57
C GLU A 746 -30.71 -11.87 -2.91
N GLU A 747 -31.08 -11.20 -4.01
CA GLU A 747 -30.51 -11.42 -5.35
C GLU A 747 -29.01 -11.13 -5.45
N TYR A 748 -28.48 -10.22 -4.62
CA TYR A 748 -27.06 -9.91 -4.61
C TYR A 748 -26.28 -10.77 -3.62
N VAL A 749 -26.96 -11.51 -2.73
CA VAL A 749 -26.29 -12.36 -1.74
C VAL A 749 -26.05 -13.74 -2.35
N LEU A 750 -24.79 -14.03 -2.67
CA LEU A 750 -24.41 -15.30 -3.29
C LEU A 750 -24.40 -16.42 -2.22
N LYS A 751 -25.31 -17.37 -2.35
CA LYS A 751 -25.47 -18.50 -1.42
C LYS A 751 -25.63 -19.83 -2.14
N GLY A 752 -25.04 -20.88 -1.57
CA GLY A 752 -25.22 -22.25 -2.05
C GLY A 752 -24.53 -22.52 -3.39
N LYS A 753 -25.17 -23.35 -4.24
CA LYS A 753 -24.58 -23.81 -5.50
C LYS A 753 -24.74 -22.79 -6.62
N THR A 754 -23.64 -22.46 -7.27
CA THR A 754 -23.60 -21.50 -8.39
C THR A 754 -23.44 -22.19 -9.75
N ASN A 755 -24.06 -21.62 -10.80
CA ASN A 755 -23.89 -22.05 -12.19
C ASN A 755 -22.91 -21.12 -12.92
N SER A 756 -22.20 -21.67 -13.90
CA SER A 756 -21.17 -20.95 -14.66
C SER A 756 -21.59 -20.72 -16.11
N ILE A 757 -21.33 -19.54 -16.65
CA ILE A 757 -21.47 -19.19 -18.07
C ILE A 757 -20.07 -18.90 -18.65
N PRO A 758 -19.76 -19.29 -19.89
CA PRO A 758 -18.50 -18.90 -20.52
C PRO A 758 -18.39 -17.38 -20.67
N VAL A 759 -17.18 -16.84 -20.46
CA VAL A 759 -16.90 -15.43 -20.71
C VAL A 759 -16.85 -15.17 -22.22
N ASN A 760 -17.52 -14.11 -22.69
CA ASN A 760 -17.38 -13.64 -24.06
C ASN A 760 -15.99 -13.01 -24.26
N ILE A 761 -15.07 -13.77 -24.84
CA ILE A 761 -13.73 -13.28 -25.18
C ILE A 761 -13.85 -12.47 -26.47
N ILE A 762 -13.79 -11.15 -26.37
CA ILE A 762 -13.67 -10.28 -27.54
C ILE A 762 -12.21 -10.37 -28.01
N THR A 763 -11.96 -11.11 -29.09
CA THR A 763 -10.68 -11.08 -29.79
C THR A 763 -10.57 -9.74 -30.51
N ASP A 764 -9.58 -8.92 -30.16
CA ASP A 764 -9.33 -7.61 -30.77
C ASP A 764 -9.21 -7.72 -32.31
N GLY A 765 -10.30 -7.39 -32.99
CA GLY A 765 -10.32 -7.02 -34.41
C GLY A 765 -10.93 -5.63 -34.63
N GLN A 766 -11.47 -4.98 -33.59
CA GLN A 766 -12.09 -3.65 -33.66
C GLN A 766 -11.92 -2.95 -32.30
N ALA A 767 -10.83 -2.22 -32.12
CA ALA A 767 -10.86 -1.10 -31.20
C ALA A 767 -11.78 -0.03 -31.81
N PRO A 768 -12.75 0.56 -31.08
CA PRO A 768 -13.50 1.70 -31.58
C PRO A 768 -12.53 2.87 -31.78
N GLU A 769 -12.39 3.35 -33.02
CA GLU A 769 -11.57 4.53 -33.38
C GLU A 769 -12.09 5.84 -32.74
N ASP A 770 -13.24 5.81 -32.06
CA ASP A 770 -13.94 7.01 -31.59
C ASP A 770 -13.46 7.58 -30.25
N ALA A 771 -12.45 6.98 -29.59
CA ALA A 771 -11.98 7.47 -28.28
C ALA A 771 -10.83 8.51 -28.34
N ILE A 772 -10.39 8.94 -29.53
CA ILE A 772 -9.13 9.70 -29.70
C ILE A 772 -9.32 11.21 -29.96
N LEU A 773 -10.53 11.73 -30.21
CA LEU A 773 -10.68 13.10 -30.77
C LEU A 773 -11.38 14.19 -29.95
N GLU A 774 -11.71 14.00 -28.67
CA GLU A 774 -12.26 15.10 -27.85
C GLU A 774 -11.60 15.21 -26.48
N TYR A 775 -10.35 15.66 -26.41
CA TYR A 775 -9.79 16.30 -25.20
C TYR A 775 -8.57 17.15 -25.58
N GLN A 776 -8.80 18.27 -26.27
CA GLN A 776 -7.78 19.30 -26.45
C GLN A 776 -8.19 20.73 -26.09
N GLU A 777 -9.38 20.97 -25.53
CA GLU A 777 -9.70 22.29 -24.98
C GLU A 777 -10.41 22.18 -23.63
N GLN A 778 -9.68 22.53 -22.57
CA GLN A 778 -10.10 23.34 -21.41
C GLN A 778 -9.18 23.07 -20.22
N ILE A 779 -7.97 23.65 -20.27
CA ILE A 779 -7.24 24.05 -19.06
C ILE A 779 -7.53 25.54 -18.89
N SER A 780 -8.48 25.86 -18.02
CA SER A 780 -8.70 27.21 -17.51
C SER A 780 -8.40 27.19 -16.01
N ILE A 781 -7.24 27.72 -15.67
CA ILE A 781 -6.80 27.96 -14.29
C ILE A 781 -7.58 29.18 -13.79
N SER A 782 -8.47 28.99 -12.82
CA SER A 782 -9.03 30.09 -12.02
C SER A 782 -8.28 30.17 -10.69
N VAL A 783 -7.38 31.14 -10.62
CA VAL A 783 -6.73 31.59 -9.38
C VAL A 783 -7.74 32.44 -8.61
N GLU A 784 -8.10 32.05 -7.39
CA GLU A 784 -8.72 32.95 -6.42
C GLU A 784 -7.84 33.07 -5.18
N SER A 785 -7.55 34.33 -4.87
CA SER A 785 -6.64 34.86 -3.87
C SER A 785 -7.16 34.70 -2.44
N THR A 786 -6.41 34.01 -1.59
CA THR A 786 -6.52 34.09 -0.13
C THR A 786 -5.58 35.16 0.39
N SER A 787 -6.13 36.21 0.99
CA SER A 787 -5.39 37.18 1.80
C SER A 787 -5.36 36.74 3.27
N GLU A 788 -4.17 36.80 3.84
CA GLU A 788 -3.80 36.52 5.23
C GLU A 788 -4.40 37.54 6.21
N HIS A 789 -4.65 37.12 7.45
CA HIS A 789 -4.18 37.88 8.62
C HIS A 789 -4.04 36.98 9.86
N THR A 790 -2.80 36.87 10.31
CA THR A 790 -2.30 36.38 11.61
C THR A 790 -2.62 37.33 12.76
N LYS A 791 -2.82 36.80 13.97
CA LYS A 791 -2.18 37.30 15.21
C LYS A 791 -2.37 36.34 16.40
N ASN A 792 -1.23 35.97 16.98
CA ASN A 792 -1.02 35.22 18.23
C ASN A 792 -1.54 35.99 19.47
N SER A 793 -1.89 35.29 20.55
CA SER A 793 -1.41 35.61 21.92
C SER A 793 -1.58 34.40 22.86
N GLU A 794 -0.48 34.01 23.51
CA GLU A 794 -0.39 33.09 24.65
C GLU A 794 -0.97 33.73 25.92
N ILE A 795 -1.54 32.95 26.86
CA ILE A 795 -1.57 33.31 28.30
C ILE A 795 -1.41 32.06 29.19
N ASN A 796 -0.44 32.18 30.11
CA ASN A 796 -0.06 31.28 31.20
C ASN A 796 -1.13 31.14 32.31
N GLY A 797 -1.09 30.02 33.05
CA GLY A 797 -1.90 29.78 34.25
C GLY A 797 -1.53 30.67 35.45
N PRO A 798 -2.34 30.65 36.52
CA PRO A 798 -1.86 29.96 37.72
C PRO A 798 -2.88 29.10 38.51
N SER A 799 -2.30 28.08 39.12
CA SER A 799 -2.59 27.25 40.32
C SER A 799 -3.84 27.43 41.21
N HIS A 800 -4.30 26.26 41.67
CA HIS A 800 -5.28 25.90 42.72
C HIS A 800 -5.24 26.70 44.04
N PRO A 801 -6.37 26.65 44.78
CA PRO A 801 -6.38 26.00 46.09
C PRO A 801 -7.44 24.89 46.22
N GLY A 802 -7.15 23.93 47.09
CA GLY A 802 -7.84 22.65 47.27
C GLY A 802 -9.13 22.67 48.13
N PRO A 803 -9.54 21.51 48.66
CA PRO A 803 -10.93 21.04 48.64
C PRO A 803 -11.71 21.39 49.91
N ILE A 804 -13.02 21.59 49.76
CA ILE A 804 -13.98 21.46 50.87
C ILE A 804 -15.03 20.44 50.43
N SER A 805 -14.92 19.23 51.00
CA SER A 805 -16.02 18.25 51.01
C SER A 805 -17.19 18.81 51.81
N TYR A 806 -18.43 18.62 51.37
CA TYR A 806 -19.46 17.96 52.19
C TYR A 806 -20.78 17.74 51.40
N ILE A 807 -21.16 16.47 51.40
CA ILE A 807 -22.53 15.90 51.39
C ILE A 807 -23.16 15.59 50.03
N ASP A 808 -23.14 14.28 49.81
CA ASP A 808 -23.84 13.42 48.88
C ASP A 808 -25.36 13.70 48.82
N ARG A 809 -25.79 14.30 47.73
CA ARG A 809 -27.09 14.03 47.11
C ARG A 809 -26.79 13.68 45.66
N SER A 810 -27.35 12.59 45.16
CA SER A 810 -27.23 12.16 43.77
C SER A 810 -27.71 13.26 42.82
N ILE A 811 -26.80 14.11 42.33
CA ILE A 811 -27.08 15.10 41.30
C ILE A 811 -27.07 14.35 39.97
N ASN A 812 -28.26 13.94 39.50
CA ASN A 812 -28.39 13.61 38.08
C ASN A 812 -28.14 14.90 37.30
N PRO A 813 -27.26 14.92 36.29
CA PRO A 813 -27.12 16.09 35.44
C PRO A 813 -28.43 16.32 34.68
N LEU A 814 -28.80 17.58 34.49
CA LEU A 814 -29.92 18.00 33.66
C LEU A 814 -29.85 17.31 32.30
N LYS A 815 -30.86 16.49 31.97
CA LYS A 815 -30.92 15.72 30.72
C LYS A 815 -32.09 16.19 29.86
N VAL A 816 -31.81 16.43 28.58
CA VAL A 816 -32.80 16.77 27.56
C VAL A 816 -32.71 15.73 26.44
N LEU A 817 -33.82 15.08 26.12
CA LEU A 817 -33.89 14.11 25.03
C LEU A 817 -33.97 14.85 23.70
N PHE A 818 -32.96 14.67 22.84
CA PHE A 818 -32.96 15.21 21.48
C PHE A 818 -33.68 14.29 20.50
N GLY A 819 -33.59 12.97 20.70
CA GLY A 819 -34.20 11.99 19.81
C GLY A 819 -33.61 10.60 20.03
N HIS A 820 -33.72 9.73 19.02
CA HIS A 820 -33.20 8.36 19.04
C HIS A 820 -32.22 8.15 17.89
N LYS A 821 -31.18 7.33 18.10
CA LYS A 821 -30.28 6.90 17.02
C LYS A 821 -31.08 6.10 16.00
N VAL A 822 -30.97 6.48 14.72
CA VAL A 822 -31.72 5.87 13.60
C VAL A 822 -31.50 4.35 13.51
N MET A 823 -30.30 3.88 13.81
CA MET A 823 -29.89 2.47 13.59
C MET A 823 -30.14 1.55 14.79
N THR A 824 -30.16 2.07 16.01
CA THR A 824 -30.25 1.27 17.24
C THR A 824 -31.48 1.59 18.09
N ASN A 825 -32.22 2.65 17.73
CA ASN A 825 -33.33 3.20 18.52
C ASN A 825 -32.94 3.60 19.96
N GLU A 826 -31.64 3.80 20.23
CA GLU A 826 -31.16 4.24 21.54
C GLU A 826 -31.43 5.75 21.74
N PRO A 827 -31.87 6.19 22.93
CA PRO A 827 -32.12 7.60 23.21
C PRO A 827 -30.82 8.42 23.26
N ILE A 828 -30.86 9.60 22.64
CA ILE A 828 -29.76 10.58 22.62
C ILE A 828 -30.11 11.74 23.55
N PHE A 829 -29.33 11.89 24.61
CA PHE A 829 -29.51 12.95 25.61
C PHE A 829 -28.45 14.05 25.45
N TRP A 830 -28.90 15.29 25.55
CA TRP A 830 -28.07 16.47 25.77
C TRP A 830 -28.00 16.78 27.26
N GLU A 831 -26.78 17.00 27.76
CA GLU A 831 -26.48 17.24 29.17
C GLU A 831 -25.86 18.64 29.36
N PRO A 832 -26.68 19.73 29.34
CA PRO A 832 -26.21 21.11 29.41
C PRO A 832 -25.36 21.44 30.64
N THR A 833 -25.56 20.75 31.77
CA THR A 833 -24.83 21.02 33.01
C THR A 833 -23.60 20.12 33.19
N ASN A 834 -23.25 19.28 32.20
CA ASN A 834 -22.11 18.37 32.28
C ASN A 834 -20.86 18.93 31.57
N THR A 835 -20.02 19.62 32.33
CA THR A 835 -18.78 20.23 31.85
C THR A 835 -17.71 19.22 31.39
N ASN A 836 -17.84 17.93 31.71
CA ASN A 836 -16.95 16.89 31.16
C ASN A 836 -17.30 16.53 29.71
N LYS A 837 -18.53 16.79 29.26
CA LYS A 837 -19.00 16.47 27.90
C LYS A 837 -19.03 17.68 26.97
N ILE A 838 -19.31 18.87 27.48
CA ILE A 838 -19.46 20.09 26.69
C ILE A 838 -18.77 21.27 27.36
N PHE A 839 -17.99 22.03 26.59
CA PHE A 839 -17.27 23.23 27.07
C PHE A 839 -18.19 24.45 27.21
N ASN A 840 -19.26 24.52 26.42
CA ASN A 840 -20.28 25.57 26.50
C ASN A 840 -21.66 24.98 26.14
N THR A 841 -22.74 25.67 26.55
CA THR A 841 -24.12 25.26 26.34
C THR A 841 -24.76 25.86 25.08
N ASN A 842 -23.99 26.60 24.30
CA ASN A 842 -24.49 27.27 23.10
C ASN A 842 -24.90 26.22 22.05
N THR A 843 -26.13 26.30 21.57
CA THR A 843 -26.70 25.33 20.62
C THR A 843 -27.21 26.04 19.36
N GLY A 844 -26.77 25.60 18.18
CA GLY A 844 -27.25 26.08 16.89
C GLY A 844 -28.26 25.11 16.27
N ILE A 845 -29.49 25.57 15.98
CA ILE A 845 -30.54 24.77 15.35
C ILE A 845 -30.76 25.28 13.92
N ILE A 846 -30.31 24.50 12.93
CA ILE A 846 -30.30 24.88 11.50
C ILE A 846 -31.18 23.91 10.71
N GLY A 847 -31.83 24.38 9.64
CA GLY A 847 -32.69 23.57 8.78
C GLY A 847 -33.55 24.42 7.84
N THR A 848 -34.04 23.84 6.75
CA THR A 848 -34.90 24.53 5.77
C THR A 848 -36.32 24.75 6.31
N MET A 849 -37.15 25.51 5.60
CA MET A 849 -38.52 25.80 6.05
C MET A 849 -39.34 24.51 6.12
N GLY A 850 -40.07 24.28 7.22
CA GLY A 850 -40.90 23.07 7.41
C GLY A 850 -40.21 21.85 8.04
N THR A 851 -38.90 21.89 8.31
CA THR A 851 -38.15 20.73 8.87
C THR A 851 -38.34 20.50 10.37
N GLY A 852 -39.31 21.16 11.01
CA GLY A 852 -39.62 20.94 12.43
C GLY A 852 -38.74 21.70 13.43
N LYS A 853 -37.89 22.66 13.01
CA LYS A 853 -37.06 23.48 13.92
C LYS A 853 -37.83 24.04 15.12
N THR A 854 -38.95 24.72 14.87
CA THR A 854 -39.81 25.29 15.92
C THR A 854 -40.32 24.21 16.88
N GLN A 855 -40.68 23.02 16.38
CA GLN A 855 -41.18 21.93 17.23
C GLN A 855 -40.07 21.35 18.10
N PHE A 856 -38.87 21.18 17.54
CA PHE A 856 -37.69 20.75 18.29
C PHE A 856 -37.34 21.74 19.39
N THR A 857 -37.29 23.04 19.09
CA THR A 857 -36.99 24.09 20.09
C THR A 857 -38.06 24.14 21.20
N LYS A 858 -39.34 24.02 20.85
CA LYS A 858 -40.42 23.92 21.85
C LYS A 858 -40.24 22.74 22.78
N SER A 859 -39.93 21.57 22.24
CA SER A 859 -39.66 20.36 23.02
C SER A 859 -38.45 20.55 23.95
N MET A 860 -37.35 21.09 23.42
CA MET A 860 -36.13 21.35 24.17
C MET A 860 -36.38 22.31 25.36
N ILE A 861 -37.03 23.45 25.12
CA ILE A 861 -37.33 24.44 26.18
C ILE A 861 -38.28 23.86 27.23
N THR A 862 -39.32 23.13 26.78
CA THR A 862 -40.27 22.48 27.70
C THR A 862 -39.57 21.47 28.60
N GLN A 863 -38.63 20.68 28.05
CA GLN A 863 -37.84 19.73 28.83
C GLN A 863 -36.88 20.43 29.80
N LEU A 864 -36.26 21.55 29.41
CA LEU A 864 -35.40 22.34 30.30
C LEU A 864 -36.18 22.85 31.52
N ILE A 865 -37.38 23.41 31.32
CA ILE A 865 -38.20 23.93 32.42
C ILE A 865 -38.73 22.79 33.30
N ARG A 866 -39.18 21.67 32.71
CA ARG A 866 -39.67 20.51 33.48
C ARG A 866 -38.57 19.86 34.32
N ASN A 867 -37.35 19.83 33.81
CA ASN A 867 -36.23 19.18 34.47
C ASN A 867 -35.36 20.18 35.26
N GLN A 868 -35.77 21.44 35.42
CA GLN A 868 -34.96 22.50 36.07
C GLN A 868 -34.52 22.19 37.51
N ASN A 869 -35.19 21.27 38.21
CA ASN A 869 -34.75 20.81 39.53
C ASN A 869 -33.37 20.14 39.50
N ASP A 870 -32.97 19.59 38.34
CA ASP A 870 -31.66 18.98 38.09
C ASP A 870 -30.61 20.00 37.60
N ASN A 871 -30.95 21.30 37.60
CA ASN A 871 -30.02 22.38 37.34
C ASN A 871 -28.99 22.52 38.48
N VAL A 872 -27.88 23.22 38.22
CA VAL A 872 -26.82 23.43 39.21
C VAL A 872 -27.39 24.09 40.47
N GLY A 873 -27.34 23.38 41.60
CA GLY A 873 -27.87 23.86 42.88
C GLY A 873 -29.40 23.93 42.96
N GLY A 874 -30.14 23.32 42.03
CA GLY A 874 -31.61 23.34 41.98
C GLY A 874 -32.20 24.74 41.70
N GLN A 875 -31.39 25.64 41.15
CA GLN A 875 -31.80 27.00 40.82
C GLN A 875 -32.75 27.01 39.61
N PRO A 876 -33.78 27.87 39.60
CA PRO A 876 -34.64 28.03 38.43
C PRO A 876 -33.83 28.46 37.21
N ILE A 877 -34.33 28.20 36.00
CA ILE A 877 -33.68 28.58 34.74
C ILE A 877 -34.45 29.75 34.12
N GLY A 878 -33.82 30.93 34.05
CA GLY A 878 -34.35 32.05 33.27
C GLY A 878 -34.20 31.86 31.76
N ILE A 879 -35.30 31.98 30.99
CA ILE A 879 -35.29 31.85 29.52
C ILE A 879 -35.97 33.08 28.88
N LEU A 880 -35.25 33.77 27.99
CA LEU A 880 -35.77 34.87 27.16
C LEU A 880 -35.91 34.40 25.71
N ILE A 881 -37.10 34.57 25.12
CA ILE A 881 -37.39 34.18 23.73
C ILE A 881 -37.78 35.41 22.91
N PHE A 882 -37.03 35.69 21.85
CA PHE A 882 -37.41 36.67 20.83
C PHE A 882 -38.25 35.99 19.74
N ASP A 883 -39.57 36.11 19.83
CA ASP A 883 -40.51 35.41 18.96
C ASP A 883 -41.07 36.28 17.82
N TYR A 884 -40.35 36.33 16.70
CA TYR A 884 -40.76 37.10 15.51
C TYR A 884 -41.96 36.52 14.76
N LYS A 885 -42.34 35.26 14.99
CA LYS A 885 -43.38 34.55 14.22
C LYS A 885 -44.61 34.18 15.05
N ALA A 886 -44.66 34.61 16.31
CA ALA A 886 -45.70 34.22 17.27
C ALA A 886 -45.84 32.68 17.40
N ASP A 887 -44.72 31.95 17.28
CA ASP A 887 -44.70 30.50 17.39
C ASP A 887 -44.79 30.03 18.85
N TYR A 888 -44.27 30.81 19.80
CA TYR A 888 -44.12 30.47 21.22
C TYR A 888 -45.15 31.16 22.13
N VAL A 889 -46.07 31.95 21.57
CA VAL A 889 -47.16 32.62 22.33
C VAL A 889 -48.46 31.79 22.41
N LYS A 890 -48.48 30.58 21.82
CA LYS A 890 -49.65 29.70 21.83
C LYS A 890 -49.92 29.14 23.22
N ASP A 891 -51.21 28.99 23.56
CA ASP A 891 -51.68 28.57 24.89
C ASP A 891 -51.07 27.26 25.39
N ASP A 892 -50.80 26.31 24.49
CA ASP A 892 -50.21 25.01 24.80
C ASP A 892 -48.78 25.14 25.35
N PHE A 893 -47.96 25.96 24.70
CA PHE A 893 -46.59 26.22 25.11
C PHE A 893 -46.53 27.09 26.37
N VAL A 894 -47.36 28.14 26.45
CA VAL A 894 -47.44 29.03 27.61
C VAL A 894 -47.85 28.26 28.87
N LYS A 895 -48.86 27.39 28.78
CA LYS A 895 -49.26 26.51 29.91
C LYS A 895 -48.18 25.51 30.29
N ALA A 896 -47.46 24.95 29.32
CA ALA A 896 -46.42 23.95 29.58
C ALA A 896 -45.16 24.52 30.24
N THR A 897 -44.88 25.81 30.04
CA THR A 897 -43.65 26.49 30.47
C THR A 897 -43.88 27.58 31.52
N ASN A 898 -45.14 27.93 31.79
CA ASN A 898 -45.53 29.08 32.62
C ASN A 898 -44.92 30.42 32.14
N ALA A 899 -44.76 30.56 30.81
CA ALA A 899 -44.12 31.73 30.21
C ALA A 899 -44.97 33.00 30.37
N LYS A 900 -44.32 34.13 30.66
CA LYS A 900 -44.94 35.47 30.60
C LYS A 900 -44.80 36.01 29.17
N VAL A 901 -45.92 36.35 28.54
CA VAL A 901 -45.92 36.91 27.17
C VAL A 901 -45.98 38.43 27.27
N TYR A 902 -44.98 39.08 26.69
CA TYR A 902 -44.93 40.54 26.55
C TYR A 902 -45.08 40.92 25.07
N ASN A 903 -45.94 41.90 24.81
CA ASN A 903 -45.99 42.54 23.50
C ASN A 903 -44.87 43.58 23.39
N LEU A 904 -44.43 43.92 22.17
CA LEU A 904 -43.43 44.96 21.89
C LEU A 904 -44.00 46.38 22.10
N TYR A 905 -44.64 46.61 23.25
CA TYR A 905 -45.28 47.87 23.63
C TYR A 905 -45.20 48.00 25.15
N ASN A 906 -44.58 49.08 25.64
CA ASN A 906 -44.33 49.34 27.07
C ASN A 906 -43.68 48.16 27.78
N LEU A 907 -42.57 47.66 27.24
CA LEU A 907 -41.79 46.62 27.89
C LEU A 907 -41.27 47.15 29.24
N PRO A 908 -41.43 46.37 30.33
CA PRO A 908 -41.13 46.84 31.68
C PRO A 908 -39.62 46.86 31.99
N PHE A 909 -38.75 46.50 31.05
CA PHE A 909 -37.30 46.48 31.30
C PHE A 909 -36.62 47.77 30.83
N ASN A 910 -35.79 48.35 31.70
CA ASN A 910 -35.02 49.55 31.37
C ASN A 910 -33.60 49.18 30.88
N PRO A 911 -33.23 49.51 29.62
CA PRO A 911 -31.88 49.24 29.11
C PRO A 911 -30.77 50.04 29.83
N PHE A 912 -31.13 51.07 30.60
CA PHE A 912 -30.20 51.90 31.37
C PHE A 912 -30.11 51.49 32.85
N ALA A 913 -30.80 50.41 33.27
CA ALA A 913 -30.70 49.90 34.63
C ALA A 913 -29.26 49.43 34.95
N ILE A 914 -28.76 49.82 36.11
CA ILE A 914 -27.38 49.58 36.53
C ILE A 914 -27.33 48.32 37.40
N LEU A 915 -26.61 47.28 36.95
CA LEU A 915 -26.47 46.01 37.67
C LEU A 915 -25.03 45.48 37.64
N GLY A 916 -24.48 45.18 38.81
CA GLY A 916 -23.17 44.56 38.99
C GLY A 916 -22.18 45.41 39.80
N ASN A 917 -20.94 44.91 39.93
CA ASN A 917 -19.92 45.43 40.85
C ASN A 917 -18.69 46.03 40.14
N LYS A 918 -18.80 46.40 38.86
CA LYS A 918 -17.67 46.99 38.12
C LYS A 918 -17.49 48.47 38.48
N PRO A 919 -16.26 49.00 38.55
CA PRO A 919 -16.04 50.43 38.75
C PRO A 919 -16.66 51.22 37.59
N ILE A 920 -17.25 52.38 37.89
CA ILE A 920 -17.81 53.31 36.88
C ILE A 920 -18.88 52.65 35.98
N LEU A 921 -19.78 51.89 36.59
CA LEU A 921 -20.80 51.10 35.89
C LEU A 921 -21.77 51.91 35.00
N PRO A 922 -22.16 53.16 35.33
CA PRO A 922 -22.96 54.01 34.44
C PRO A 922 -22.28 54.26 33.08
N VAL A 923 -20.96 54.50 33.07
CA VAL A 923 -20.19 54.74 31.84
C VAL A 923 -20.10 53.48 30.99
N HIS A 924 -19.92 52.31 31.60
CA HIS A 924 -19.92 51.04 30.88
C HIS A 924 -21.28 50.74 30.24
N THR A 925 -22.37 51.00 30.96
CA THR A 925 -23.76 50.81 30.48
C THR A 925 -24.05 51.76 29.32
N ALA A 926 -23.69 53.04 29.45
CA ALA A 926 -23.80 54.03 28.37
C ALA A 926 -22.96 53.66 27.13
N SER A 927 -21.76 53.10 27.32
CA SER A 927 -20.91 52.65 26.23
C SER A 927 -21.48 51.42 25.52
N GLN A 928 -22.04 50.45 26.25
CA GLN A 928 -22.73 49.28 25.68
C GLN A 928 -23.96 49.68 24.86
N PHE A 929 -24.77 50.61 25.38
CA PHE A 929 -25.91 51.14 24.66
C PHE A 929 -25.48 51.88 23.38
N ARG A 930 -24.46 52.76 23.47
CA ARG A 930 -23.84 53.40 22.30
C ARG A 930 -23.47 52.37 21.24
N THR A 931 -22.67 51.36 21.59
CA THR A 931 -22.20 50.35 20.62
C THR A 931 -23.35 49.57 19.97
N THR A 932 -24.39 49.26 20.74
CA THR A 932 -25.58 48.55 20.25
C THR A 932 -26.36 49.41 19.26
N LEU A 933 -26.65 50.67 19.62
CA LEU A 933 -27.39 51.59 18.78
C LEU A 933 -26.61 51.95 17.51
N SER A 934 -25.30 52.21 17.63
CA SER A 934 -24.41 52.48 16.50
C SER A 934 -24.40 51.38 15.46
N LYS A 935 -24.29 50.11 15.90
CA LYS A 935 -24.29 48.96 14.98
C LYS A 935 -25.65 48.74 14.33
N ALA A 936 -26.74 48.95 15.07
CA ALA A 936 -28.09 48.73 14.56
C ALA A 936 -28.50 49.77 13.51
N PHE A 937 -28.15 51.05 13.72
CA PHE A 937 -28.59 52.16 12.87
C PHE A 937 -27.48 52.78 12.01
N GLY A 938 -26.25 52.24 12.06
CA GLY A 938 -25.12 52.69 11.24
C GLY A 938 -24.65 54.12 11.58
N LEU A 939 -24.56 54.46 12.86
CA LEU A 939 -24.20 55.81 13.31
C LEU A 939 -22.72 56.13 13.05
N GLY A 940 -22.43 57.37 12.63
CA GLY A 940 -21.06 57.85 12.43
C GLY A 940 -20.38 58.28 13.75
N PRO A 941 -19.04 58.39 13.82
CA PRO A 941 -18.30 58.65 15.07
C PRO A 941 -18.75 59.86 15.89
N LYS A 942 -19.22 60.93 15.21
CA LYS A 942 -19.77 62.12 15.88
C LYS A 942 -21.09 61.83 16.60
N GLN A 943 -21.95 61.02 15.98
CA GLN A 943 -23.25 60.62 16.54
C GLN A 943 -23.07 59.62 17.67
N GLU A 944 -22.09 58.70 17.55
CA GLU A 944 -21.76 57.75 18.62
C GLU A 944 -21.32 58.46 19.91
N ASN A 945 -20.48 59.48 19.78
CA ASN A 945 -20.07 60.28 20.94
C ASN A 945 -21.23 61.10 21.49
N ARG A 946 -22.11 61.61 20.63
CA ARG A 946 -23.30 62.39 21.05
C ARG A 946 -24.26 61.54 21.87
N ILE A 947 -24.60 60.32 21.45
CA ILE A 947 -25.48 59.44 22.25
C ILE A 947 -24.85 59.06 23.59
N HIS A 948 -23.54 58.86 23.65
CA HIS A 948 -22.86 58.58 24.91
C HIS A 948 -23.00 59.76 25.88
N LEU A 949 -22.75 60.99 25.43
CA LEU A 949 -22.88 62.19 26.25
C LEU A 949 -24.33 62.39 26.73
N LEU A 950 -25.32 62.17 25.86
CA LEU A 950 -26.74 62.27 26.23
C LEU A 950 -27.15 61.29 27.33
N VAL A 951 -26.68 60.04 27.25
CA VAL A 951 -26.96 59.03 28.29
C VAL A 951 -26.26 59.41 29.60
N MET A 952 -25.04 59.93 29.54
CA MET A 952 -24.31 60.39 30.73
C MET A 952 -24.99 61.60 31.39
N GLU A 953 -25.45 62.57 30.59
CA GLU A 953 -26.22 63.71 31.06
C GLU A 953 -27.56 63.27 31.70
N ALA A 954 -28.21 62.26 31.13
CA ALA A 954 -29.42 61.69 31.71
C ALA A 954 -29.17 61.04 33.07
N TYR A 955 -28.05 60.35 33.25
CA TYR A 955 -27.65 59.81 34.55
C TYR A 955 -27.35 60.91 35.56
N GLU A 956 -26.63 61.97 35.17
CA GLU A 956 -26.31 63.10 36.04
C GLU A 956 -27.58 63.83 36.51
N ARG A 957 -28.53 64.10 35.59
CA ARG A 957 -29.84 64.70 35.93
C ARG A 957 -30.70 63.81 36.83
N ALA A 958 -30.51 62.50 36.78
CA ALA A 958 -31.14 61.54 37.70
C ALA A 958 -30.42 61.44 39.06
N GLY A 959 -29.31 62.15 39.26
CA GLY A 959 -28.50 62.10 40.48
C GLY A 959 -27.56 60.91 40.57
N ILE A 960 -27.32 60.19 39.45
CA ILE A 960 -26.47 59.02 39.38
C ILE A 960 -25.06 59.45 38.95
N LEU A 961 -24.10 59.34 39.88
CA LEU A 961 -22.73 59.73 39.66
C LEU A 961 -21.83 58.52 39.37
N PRO A 962 -21.01 58.54 38.30
CA PRO A 962 -20.18 57.40 37.93
C PRO A 962 -19.11 57.02 38.96
N GLU A 963 -18.65 57.97 39.77
CA GLU A 963 -17.61 57.76 40.77
C GLU A 963 -18.17 57.31 42.14
N ASP A 964 -19.48 57.51 42.38
CA ASP A 964 -20.13 57.19 43.65
C ASP A 964 -21.10 56.02 43.50
N SER A 965 -20.64 54.83 43.87
CA SER A 965 -21.44 53.60 43.83
C SER A 965 -22.70 53.62 44.70
N SER A 966 -22.78 54.49 45.72
CA SER A 966 -23.98 54.60 46.57
C SER A 966 -25.17 55.21 45.83
N THR A 967 -24.91 55.97 44.76
CA THR A 967 -25.93 56.60 43.91
C THR A 967 -26.51 55.64 42.87
N TRP A 968 -25.90 54.48 42.64
CA TRP A 968 -26.33 53.56 41.58
C TRP A 968 -27.61 52.79 41.90
N ALA A 969 -28.06 52.84 43.15
CA ALA A 969 -29.36 52.34 43.58
C ALA A 969 -30.51 53.31 43.27
N ILE A 970 -30.20 54.54 42.84
CA ILE A 970 -31.20 55.49 42.35
C ILE A 970 -31.74 54.98 41.02
N GLN A 971 -33.01 55.26 40.79
CA GLN A 971 -33.72 54.82 39.59
C GLN A 971 -33.10 55.41 38.33
N ALA A 972 -32.74 54.53 37.39
CA ALA A 972 -32.09 54.91 36.15
C ALA A 972 -33.04 55.70 35.22
N PRO A 973 -32.52 56.63 34.41
CA PRO A 973 -33.30 57.34 33.39
C PRO A 973 -33.86 56.36 32.35
N THR A 974 -34.94 56.76 31.69
CA THR A 974 -35.55 56.01 30.58
C THR A 974 -35.10 56.56 29.23
N LEU A 975 -35.41 55.82 28.16
CA LEU A 975 -35.18 56.30 26.79
C LEU A 975 -35.94 57.62 26.52
N LYS A 976 -37.11 57.79 27.14
CA LYS A 976 -37.90 59.02 27.05
C LYS A 976 -37.15 60.21 27.64
N ASN A 977 -36.49 60.04 28.78
CA ASN A 977 -35.68 61.10 29.39
C ASN A 977 -34.51 61.52 28.48
N ILE A 978 -33.84 60.55 27.84
CA ILE A 978 -32.75 60.82 26.89
C ILE A 978 -33.27 61.56 25.64
N TRP A 979 -34.45 61.19 25.15
CA TRP A 979 -35.10 61.90 24.04
C TRP A 979 -35.49 63.33 24.40
N ASP A 980 -35.96 63.56 25.62
CA ASP A 980 -36.32 64.90 26.09
C ASP A 980 -35.06 65.78 26.20
N ILE A 981 -33.95 65.25 26.77
CA ILE A 981 -32.64 65.93 26.81
C ILE A 981 -32.12 66.22 25.40
N PHE A 982 -32.32 65.30 24.45
CA PHE A 982 -31.92 65.51 23.06
C PHE A 982 -32.67 66.67 22.39
N ASN A 983 -33.96 66.86 22.71
CA ASN A 983 -34.79 67.93 22.15
C ASN A 983 -34.59 69.29 22.82
N GLU A 984 -34.06 69.33 24.04
CA GLU A 984 -33.74 70.57 24.76
C GLU A 984 -32.52 71.31 24.21
N GLN A 985 -31.79 70.72 23.26
CA GLN A 985 -30.58 71.33 22.69
C GLN A 985 -30.93 72.50 21.75
N ASP A 986 -30.16 73.60 21.83
CA ASP A 986 -30.35 74.82 21.02
C ASP A 986 -30.43 74.56 19.50
N LYS A 987 -29.80 73.48 19.03
CA LYS A 987 -29.87 73.02 17.64
C LYS A 987 -29.95 71.49 17.56
N VAL A 988 -31.16 71.00 17.31
CA VAL A 988 -31.41 69.57 17.05
C VAL A 988 -31.14 69.27 15.57
N GLU A 989 -30.12 68.44 15.30
CA GLU A 989 -29.81 68.02 13.93
C GLU A 989 -30.70 66.83 13.56
N GLN A 990 -31.44 66.94 12.45
CA GLN A 990 -32.26 65.85 11.92
C GLN A 990 -31.39 64.85 11.15
N ASP A 991 -30.52 64.16 11.87
CA ASP A 991 -29.59 63.17 11.36
C ASP A 991 -30.04 61.74 11.69
N SER A 992 -29.21 60.74 11.37
CA SER A 992 -29.52 59.33 11.65
C SER A 992 -29.66 59.01 13.14
N LEU A 993 -29.07 59.79 14.05
CA LEU A 993 -29.28 59.62 15.49
C LEU A 993 -30.67 60.11 15.91
N HIS A 994 -31.13 61.26 15.38
CA HIS A 994 -32.50 61.72 15.57
C HIS A 994 -33.50 60.67 15.06
N ALA A 995 -33.30 60.14 13.85
CA ALA A 995 -34.18 59.11 13.29
C ALA A 995 -34.22 57.83 14.17
N ALA A 996 -33.06 57.35 14.64
CA ALA A 996 -32.98 56.17 15.48
C ALA A 996 -33.71 56.34 16.83
N LEU A 997 -33.52 57.47 17.52
CA LEU A 997 -34.21 57.75 18.77
C LEU A 997 -35.71 58.02 18.55
N TYR A 998 -36.07 58.69 17.46
CA TYR A 998 -37.46 58.95 17.08
C TYR A 998 -38.22 57.64 16.85
N ASP A 999 -37.65 56.69 16.12
CA ASP A 999 -38.29 55.38 15.88
C ASP A 999 -38.52 54.64 17.20
N LEU A 1000 -37.49 54.51 18.03
CA LEU A 1000 -37.58 53.80 19.32
C LEU A 1000 -38.63 54.41 20.27
N ILE A 1001 -38.77 55.74 20.28
CA ILE A 1001 -39.77 56.45 21.08
C ILE A 1001 -41.16 56.37 20.46
N THR A 1002 -41.28 56.51 19.14
CA THR A 1002 -42.57 56.49 18.43
C THR A 1002 -43.25 55.13 18.56
N PHE A 1003 -42.48 54.05 18.50
CA PHE A 1003 -43.01 52.69 18.72
C PHE A 1003 -43.29 52.37 20.20
N GLN A 1004 -42.92 53.25 21.15
CA GLN A 1004 -43.09 53.06 22.60
C GLN A 1004 -42.69 51.65 23.06
N ILE A 1005 -41.53 51.18 22.58
CA ILE A 1005 -41.08 49.81 22.82
C ILE A 1005 -40.80 49.59 24.30
N PHE A 1006 -40.20 50.57 24.97
CA PHE A 1006 -39.88 50.55 26.41
C PHE A 1006 -40.83 51.47 27.19
N GLU A 1007 -41.10 51.10 28.44
CA GLU A 1007 -41.92 51.91 29.34
C GLU A 1007 -41.27 53.30 29.59
N PRO A 1008 -42.02 54.41 29.36
CA PRO A 1008 -41.49 55.77 29.48
C PRO A 1008 -41.38 56.28 30.93
N GLN A 1009 -42.08 55.68 31.90
CA GLN A 1009 -42.03 56.11 33.30
C GLN A 1009 -40.99 55.29 34.09
N PRO A 1010 -39.97 55.93 34.69
CA PRO A 1010 -38.97 55.22 35.49
C PRO A 1010 -39.59 54.30 36.55
N ASP A 1011 -40.65 54.75 37.25
CA ASP A 1011 -41.38 54.04 38.33
C ASP A 1011 -42.01 52.71 37.93
N LYS A 1012 -42.22 52.50 36.63
CA LYS A 1012 -42.83 51.28 36.09
C LYS A 1012 -41.82 50.36 35.44
N THR A 1013 -40.52 50.68 35.54
CA THR A 1013 -39.44 49.88 34.97
C THR A 1013 -38.74 49.01 36.02
N GLN A 1014 -38.20 47.89 35.56
CA GLN A 1014 -37.36 46.96 36.31
C GLN A 1014 -36.12 46.61 35.48
N SER A 1015 -35.17 45.90 36.06
CA SER A 1015 -34.05 45.36 35.29
C SER A 1015 -34.47 44.12 34.48
N LEU A 1016 -33.72 43.81 33.42
CA LEU A 1016 -33.97 42.59 32.64
C LEU A 1016 -33.78 41.32 33.48
N TYR A 1017 -32.80 41.31 34.38
CA TYR A 1017 -32.50 40.14 35.22
C TYR A 1017 -33.61 39.90 36.26
N ASP A 1018 -34.14 40.96 36.87
CA ASP A 1018 -35.29 40.85 37.78
C ASP A 1018 -36.55 40.36 37.06
N THR A 1019 -36.66 40.62 35.76
CA THR A 1019 -37.79 40.17 34.94
C THR A 1019 -37.74 38.67 34.64
N LEU A 1020 -36.54 38.08 34.56
CA LEU A 1020 -36.32 36.69 34.10
C LEU A 1020 -36.49 35.63 35.20
N ASN A 1021 -36.51 36.01 36.49
CA ASN A 1021 -36.79 35.13 37.64
C ASN A 1021 -36.00 33.79 37.64
N GLY A 1022 -34.72 33.81 37.26
CA GLY A 1022 -33.83 32.64 37.36
C GLY A 1022 -32.48 32.85 36.72
#